data_AF-A0A1Q9EFB0-F1
#
_entry.id   AF-A0A1Q9EFB0-F1
#
_cell.length_a   1.000
_cell.length_b   1.000
_cell.length_c   1.000
_cell.angle_alpha   90.00
_cell.angle_beta   90.00
_cell.angle_gamma   90.00
#
_symmetry.space_group_name_H-M   'P 1'
#
loop_
_entity.id
_entity.type
_entity.pdbx_description
1 polymer ?
#
loop_
_entity_poly.entity_id
_entity_poly.type
_entity_poly.pdbx_seq_one_letter_code
_entity_poly.pdbx_strand_id
1 'polypeptide(L)'
;MSVCHGCTGLGLGMREFQMALWEFGYGNAGGQAQAVEVAEGPAGTQAPAKGTLAHEILYGSSKDVKLRAQVIRIFRLSGLPKAVTKEDLQVEPAELVIRLPDWVKMNNIDPSFYPLLPSIAQSRRSVSNLEKFIAQGLGEQSGQALLESQLVASLTRWLLVLPNAQIRSVRHVATVAALAVAEALGYQVESLSRSHDTLERQLTSARRNITARQEQQLKRDVATSAKHTKDMQVARNQLLETIVPLRSRDISEVIRVYTLNAVERLMKAAPDMYKDNKWTSRVFLMVHDPAAEVRGRALAVITQWYGPQNKMSPDVKERLQNFAKSAMPHLVERTFDVAPVVSAAAVRCLRQPVLAELLEDDQFDTIVNLVIGGLDEEIREEAALFINQHVFSDPGICQKERPKKRGEVRDAVATMAGDMEDIAEERMVDGRVMDGVSEHDNSATAISMLLEFLENYMSDKLRSVERVVAAFWRRAPALWHWGTIVNLCLVGEGSRRVGLEPISVSQRLCLLYIMEAAVRQADEDVKIAREKDKESAALRMNEACVIFLPEMPRLMDICRPEEEHFLLLSHVCKILLEYAVENSQSQVLVNAKAMCSALKRTIESSVPLETMRNCADSLLSLAKNFDEAKTAFLDLSKSVHTTCVELLQDSTRLQELRPVLFRFLTLVNRGIDMSFGSTTMLQRQLALLRARVAWSRERRKMLEQQAQRENIKDEPNISPRSPRSPLLSPGGEPTGPRKRRRLQSRPDDVPDVRLTLLMLESVSAAVMWHVRMAFWVETQGVSPEGRKAAELQVSEMLQGFTELPLLRAELPGMMTELRNVCMELLDSDFHALVQACAFSAYMTLLHLCVGVSDTLSLEVDESGKPAPATGWGATYKVRVPKNHMEALFNHLNGLYVSMTEAEIEGVPFNAEGLRVEPKKKHIAMFVWKQSDTS
;
A
#
# COMPACT_ATOMS: atom_id res chain seq x y z
N MET A 1 -14.21 1.23 22.94
CA MET A 1 -14.91 0.66 21.77
C MET A 1 -13.99 0.05 20.70
N SER A 2 -12.68 -0.19 20.93
CA SER A 2 -11.80 -0.81 19.90
C SER A 2 -11.29 -2.23 20.20
N VAL A 3 -11.77 -2.91 21.26
CA VAL A 3 -11.18 -4.20 21.71
C VAL A 3 -11.84 -5.45 21.08
N CYS A 4 -12.95 -5.34 20.33
CA CYS A 4 -13.65 -6.51 19.78
C CYS A 4 -13.40 -6.76 18.27
N HIS A 5 -12.15 -6.70 17.81
CA HIS A 5 -11.81 -7.06 16.42
C HIS A 5 -11.82 -8.59 16.16
N GLY A 6 -12.05 -9.43 17.18
CA GLY A 6 -12.10 -10.90 17.05
C GLY A 6 -13.50 -11.51 16.83
N CYS A 7 -14.59 -10.74 16.95
CA CYS A 7 -15.97 -11.20 16.75
C CYS A 7 -16.60 -10.47 15.57
N THR A 8 -16.09 -10.72 14.36
CA THR A 8 -16.50 -10.02 13.14
C THR A 8 -17.88 -10.43 12.59
N GLY A 9 -18.51 -11.49 13.12
CA GLY A 9 -19.78 -12.03 12.59
C GLY A 9 -21.00 -11.12 12.77
N LEU A 10 -21.13 -10.41 13.90
CA LEU A 10 -22.32 -9.58 14.18
C LEU A 10 -22.25 -8.18 13.54
N GLY A 11 -21.04 -7.67 13.25
CA GLY A 11 -20.85 -6.35 12.65
C GLY A 11 -21.15 -6.28 11.15
N LEU A 12 -20.94 -7.38 10.42
CA LEU A 12 -21.24 -7.50 8.99
C LEU A 12 -22.76 -7.51 8.74
N GLY A 13 -23.52 -8.29 9.52
CA GLY A 13 -24.97 -8.37 9.39
C GLY A 13 -25.72 -7.06 9.68
N MET A 14 -25.11 -6.13 10.44
CA MET A 14 -25.71 -4.82 10.76
C MET A 14 -25.48 -3.79 9.62
N ARG A 15 -24.36 -3.87 8.88
CA ARG A 15 -24.14 -3.08 7.65
C ARG A 15 -25.02 -3.57 6.50
N GLU A 16 -25.19 -4.88 6.38
CA GLU A 16 -26.14 -5.48 5.44
C GLU A 16 -27.59 -5.17 5.83
N PHE A 17 -27.90 -5.06 7.13
CA PHE A 17 -29.21 -4.60 7.62
C PHE A 17 -29.50 -3.13 7.25
N GLN A 18 -28.51 -2.24 7.33
CA GLN A 18 -28.64 -0.85 6.88
C GLN A 18 -28.71 -0.72 5.35
N MET A 19 -27.95 -1.52 4.58
CA MET A 19 -28.04 -1.52 3.11
C MET A 19 -29.35 -2.13 2.60
N ALA A 20 -29.85 -3.21 3.20
CA ALA A 20 -31.12 -3.84 2.81
C ALA A 20 -32.33 -2.95 3.17
N LEU A 21 -32.29 -2.20 4.27
CA LEU A 21 -33.29 -1.17 4.57
C LEU A 21 -33.27 -0.01 3.56
N TRP A 22 -32.15 0.20 2.87
CA TRP A 22 -32.00 1.25 1.87
C TRP A 22 -32.36 0.78 0.44
N GLU A 23 -32.07 -0.47 0.09
CA GLU A 23 -32.42 -1.05 -1.22
C GLU A 23 -33.91 -1.35 -1.39
N PHE A 24 -34.67 -1.49 -0.28
CA PHE A 24 -36.13 -1.70 -0.31
C PHE A 24 -36.98 -0.43 -0.18
N GLY A 25 -36.37 0.76 -0.12
CA GLY A 25 -37.13 2.03 -0.03
C GLY A 25 -36.33 3.23 -0.52
N TYR A 26 -36.87 3.90 -1.56
CA TYR A 26 -36.38 5.08 -2.30
C TYR A 26 -35.71 4.80 -3.66
N GLY A 27 -36.52 4.37 -4.63
CA GLY A 27 -36.29 4.68 -6.05
C GLY A 27 -37.02 5.98 -6.44
N ASN A 28 -36.33 6.84 -7.19
CA ASN A 28 -36.78 8.10 -7.83
C ASN A 28 -36.89 9.37 -6.98
N ALA A 29 -35.80 10.14 -6.96
CA ALA A 29 -35.83 11.60 -7.06
C ALA A 29 -34.56 12.10 -7.75
N GLY A 30 -34.55 12.06 -9.09
CA GLY A 30 -33.50 12.68 -9.91
C GLY A 30 -33.69 14.20 -9.99
N GLY A 31 -32.94 14.95 -9.19
CA GLY A 31 -32.79 16.41 -9.33
C GLY A 31 -31.42 16.73 -9.93
N GLN A 32 -31.42 17.27 -11.15
CA GLN A 32 -30.23 17.76 -11.84
C GLN A 32 -29.63 18.96 -11.09
N ALA A 33 -28.36 18.85 -10.68
CA ALA A 33 -27.55 19.98 -10.23
C ALA A 33 -26.64 20.43 -11.38
N GLN A 34 -26.88 21.63 -11.88
CA GLN A 34 -26.04 22.32 -12.87
C GLN A 34 -24.68 22.69 -12.25
N ALA A 35 -23.60 22.33 -12.96
CA ALA A 35 -22.26 22.81 -12.66
C ALA A 35 -22.12 24.29 -13.03
N VAL A 36 -21.61 25.08 -12.10
CA VAL A 36 -21.25 26.49 -12.28
C VAL A 36 -19.86 26.57 -12.91
N GLU A 37 -19.78 27.11 -14.13
CA GLU A 37 -18.52 27.50 -14.77
C GLU A 37 -17.85 28.64 -14.00
N VAL A 38 -16.60 28.44 -13.61
CA VAL A 38 -15.72 29.48 -13.07
C VAL A 38 -15.06 30.19 -14.25
N ALA A 39 -15.42 31.46 -14.43
CA ALA A 39 -14.86 32.35 -15.44
C ALA A 39 -13.35 32.59 -15.21
N GLU A 40 -12.54 32.26 -16.22
CA GLU A 40 -11.16 32.72 -16.33
C GLU A 40 -11.14 34.22 -16.67
N GLY A 41 -10.48 35.02 -15.83
CA GLY A 41 -10.25 36.45 -16.08
C GLY A 41 -9.19 36.70 -17.16
N PRO A 42 -9.27 37.80 -17.92
CA PRO A 42 -8.38 38.06 -19.03
C PRO A 42 -6.99 38.49 -18.58
N ALA A 43 -5.98 37.66 -18.84
CA ALA A 43 -4.58 38.04 -18.79
C ALA A 43 -4.21 38.90 -20.02
N GLY A 44 -4.56 40.19 -19.96
CA GLY A 44 -4.19 41.19 -20.95
C GLY A 44 -3.17 42.17 -20.40
N THR A 45 -1.88 41.83 -20.45
CA THR A 45 -0.82 42.86 -20.44
C THR A 45 0.33 42.40 -21.31
N GLN A 46 0.47 43.05 -22.46
CA GLN A 46 1.47 42.78 -23.48
C GLN A 46 2.88 42.88 -22.90
N ALA A 47 3.64 41.79 -23.03
CA ALA A 47 5.09 41.81 -22.85
C ALA A 47 5.76 42.43 -24.10
N PRO A 48 6.72 43.36 -23.94
CA PRO A 48 7.38 43.98 -25.09
C PRO A 48 8.36 43.03 -25.80
N ALA A 49 8.57 43.31 -27.09
CA ALA A 49 9.23 42.49 -28.10
C ALA A 49 10.63 41.94 -27.73
N LYS A 50 10.86 40.66 -28.09
CA LYS A 50 12.04 39.83 -27.78
C LYS A 50 13.29 40.07 -28.67
N GLY A 51 13.33 41.09 -29.53
CA GLY A 51 14.31 41.15 -30.63
C GLY A 51 15.58 41.97 -30.43
N THR A 52 15.53 43.10 -29.72
CA THR A 52 16.59 44.13 -29.84
C THR A 52 17.78 43.93 -28.90
N LEU A 53 17.56 43.47 -27.67
CA LEU A 53 18.64 43.32 -26.69
C LEU A 53 19.54 42.11 -27.02
N ALA A 54 19.00 40.99 -27.48
CA ALA A 54 19.76 39.78 -27.78
C ALA A 54 20.78 39.99 -28.92
N HIS A 55 20.43 40.81 -29.92
CA HIS A 55 21.30 41.13 -31.05
C HIS A 55 22.45 42.08 -30.64
N GLU A 56 22.21 43.13 -29.85
CA GLU A 56 23.29 43.96 -29.29
C GLU A 56 24.20 43.20 -28.30
N ILE A 57 23.67 42.17 -27.64
CA ILE A 57 24.33 41.37 -26.61
C ILE A 57 25.28 40.31 -27.20
N LEU A 58 24.91 39.68 -28.33
CA LEU A 58 25.74 38.68 -29.02
C LEU A 58 26.78 39.34 -29.93
N TYR A 59 26.44 40.47 -30.58
CA TYR A 59 27.27 41.14 -31.57
C TYR A 59 27.93 42.46 -31.10
N GLY A 60 27.85 42.79 -29.80
CA GLY A 60 28.48 43.99 -29.24
C GLY A 60 30.01 44.02 -29.45
N SER A 61 30.52 45.13 -29.99
CA SER A 61 31.91 45.26 -30.45
C SER A 61 32.96 45.41 -29.34
N SER A 62 32.56 45.68 -28.08
CA SER A 62 33.47 45.87 -26.94
C SER A 62 33.28 44.83 -25.83
N LYS A 63 34.41 44.41 -25.23
CA LYS A 63 34.50 43.54 -24.04
C LYS A 63 33.55 43.98 -22.92
N ASP A 64 33.50 45.28 -22.64
CA ASP A 64 32.74 45.83 -21.51
C ASP A 64 31.24 45.67 -21.71
N VAL A 65 30.76 45.71 -22.96
CA VAL A 65 29.34 45.50 -23.29
C VAL A 65 28.94 44.04 -23.04
N LYS A 66 29.80 43.09 -23.44
CA LYS A 66 29.59 41.65 -23.26
C LYS A 66 29.62 41.24 -21.78
N LEU A 67 30.62 41.70 -21.02
CA LEU A 67 30.72 41.45 -19.58
C LEU A 67 29.51 42.02 -18.83
N ARG A 68 29.16 43.27 -19.14
CA ARG A 68 28.01 43.96 -18.56
C ARG A 68 26.70 43.21 -18.78
N ALA A 69 26.47 42.69 -20.00
CA ALA A 69 25.26 41.95 -20.31
C ALA A 69 25.13 40.68 -19.44
N GLN A 70 26.23 39.95 -19.24
CA GLN A 70 26.26 38.73 -18.43
C GLN A 70 25.98 39.04 -16.95
N VAL A 71 26.70 39.99 -16.37
CA VAL A 71 26.53 40.35 -14.94
C VAL A 71 25.13 40.90 -14.67
N ILE A 72 24.63 41.83 -15.50
CA ILE A 72 23.27 42.36 -15.35
C ILE A 72 22.21 41.25 -15.45
N ARG A 73 22.41 40.26 -16.34
CA ARG A 73 21.48 39.14 -16.48
C ARG A 73 21.44 38.28 -15.22
N ILE A 74 22.59 38.01 -14.59
CA ILE A 74 22.66 37.30 -13.30
C ILE A 74 21.82 38.03 -12.26
N PHE A 75 21.99 39.35 -12.11
CA PHE A 75 21.23 40.14 -11.15
C PHE A 75 19.74 40.21 -11.47
N ARG A 76 19.35 40.35 -12.75
CA ARG A 76 17.94 40.28 -13.18
C ARG A 76 17.30 38.93 -12.81
N LEU A 77 17.98 37.82 -13.08
CA LEU A 77 17.51 36.47 -12.76
C LEU A 77 17.57 36.15 -11.26
N SER A 78 18.30 36.94 -10.48
CA SER A 78 18.33 36.89 -9.02
C SER A 78 17.21 37.72 -8.37
N GLY A 79 16.37 38.38 -9.17
CA GLY A 79 15.33 39.30 -8.67
C GLY A 79 15.85 40.69 -8.30
N LEU A 80 17.08 41.04 -8.66
CA LEU A 80 17.77 42.28 -8.28
C LEU A 80 18.19 43.12 -9.51
N PRO A 81 17.29 43.44 -10.46
CA PRO A 81 17.65 44.03 -11.75
C PRO A 81 18.31 45.42 -11.68
N LYS A 82 18.15 46.14 -10.55
CA LYS A 82 18.67 47.51 -10.32
C LYS A 82 19.84 47.56 -9.34
N ALA A 83 20.33 46.42 -8.84
CA ALA A 83 21.39 46.36 -7.84
C ALA A 83 22.80 46.63 -8.40
N VAL A 84 22.93 46.68 -9.73
CA VAL A 84 24.20 46.89 -10.45
C VAL A 84 24.03 47.97 -11.50
N THR A 85 24.87 49.00 -11.43
CA THR A 85 24.97 50.07 -12.41
C THR A 85 26.14 49.85 -13.38
N LYS A 86 26.38 50.79 -14.30
CA LYS A 86 27.52 50.70 -15.24
C LYS A 86 28.84 50.90 -14.51
N GLU A 87 28.83 51.78 -13.53
CA GLU A 87 29.98 52.22 -12.73
C GLU A 87 30.46 51.09 -11.83
N ASP A 88 29.53 50.30 -11.27
CA ASP A 88 29.84 49.15 -10.43
C ASP A 88 30.64 48.06 -11.15
N LEU A 89 30.59 48.01 -12.49
CA LEU A 89 31.34 47.03 -13.28
C LEU A 89 32.83 47.39 -13.43
N GLN A 90 33.20 48.62 -13.08
CA GLN A 90 34.59 49.09 -13.03
C GLN A 90 35.22 48.87 -11.65
N VAL A 91 34.43 48.50 -10.65
CA VAL A 91 34.84 48.29 -9.26
C VAL A 91 35.18 46.81 -9.01
N GLU A 92 35.95 46.51 -7.96
CA GLU A 92 36.18 45.13 -7.52
C GLU A 92 34.87 44.41 -7.18
N PRO A 93 34.60 43.20 -7.74
CA PRO A 93 33.35 42.47 -7.48
C PRO A 93 33.05 42.22 -6.00
N ALA A 94 34.11 42.15 -5.17
CA ALA A 94 33.99 41.94 -3.73
C ALA A 94 33.28 43.11 -3.04
N GLU A 95 33.57 44.34 -3.44
CA GLU A 95 32.92 45.54 -2.87
C GLU A 95 31.42 45.53 -3.17
N LEU A 96 31.04 45.13 -4.39
CA LEU A 96 29.64 44.96 -4.75
C LEU A 96 28.96 43.91 -3.85
N VAL A 97 29.59 42.74 -3.68
CA VAL A 97 28.99 41.66 -2.89
C VAL A 97 28.79 42.07 -1.42
N ILE A 98 29.71 42.84 -0.85
CA ILE A 98 29.62 43.32 0.54
C ILE A 98 28.43 44.27 0.74
N ARG A 99 28.18 45.20 -0.21
CA ARG A 99 27.08 46.18 -0.08
C ARG A 99 25.69 45.64 -0.45
N LEU A 100 25.62 44.47 -1.10
CA LEU A 100 24.35 43.92 -1.61
C LEU A 100 23.28 43.67 -0.53
N PRO A 101 23.59 43.10 0.66
CA PRO A 101 22.59 42.90 1.71
C PRO A 101 21.95 44.20 2.18
N ASP A 102 22.76 45.26 2.34
CA ASP A 102 22.27 46.58 2.73
C ASP A 102 21.39 47.19 1.64
N TRP A 103 21.78 47.04 0.37
CA TRP A 103 20.96 47.49 -0.76
C TRP A 103 19.59 46.79 -0.79
N VAL A 104 19.54 45.47 -0.54
CA VAL A 104 18.27 44.72 -0.48
C VAL A 104 17.39 45.22 0.67
N LYS A 105 17.98 45.44 1.85
CA LYS A 105 17.27 46.03 3.01
C LYS A 105 16.72 47.42 2.71
N MET A 106 17.55 48.30 2.15
CA MET A 106 17.14 49.68 1.85
C MET A 106 16.01 49.77 0.82
N ASN A 107 15.94 48.81 -0.11
CA ASN A 107 14.93 48.78 -1.16
C ASN A 107 13.72 47.88 -0.82
N ASN A 108 13.66 47.29 0.38
CA ASN A 108 12.59 46.41 0.84
C ASN A 108 12.24 45.29 -0.17
N ILE A 109 13.26 44.64 -0.73
CA ILE A 109 13.09 43.55 -1.71
C ILE A 109 13.13 42.22 -0.98
N ASP A 110 12.19 41.31 -1.27
CA ASP A 110 12.26 39.93 -0.83
C ASP A 110 13.11 39.10 -1.80
N PRO A 111 14.34 38.69 -1.43
CA PRO A 111 15.21 37.90 -2.30
C PRO A 111 14.80 36.42 -2.39
N SER A 112 13.74 35.99 -1.69
CA SER A 112 13.29 34.60 -1.65
C SER A 112 12.61 34.17 -2.95
N PHE A 113 12.01 35.12 -3.68
CA PHE A 113 11.31 34.86 -4.94
C PHE A 113 12.13 35.31 -6.15
N TYR A 114 12.57 34.35 -6.96
CA TYR A 114 13.32 34.62 -8.19
C TYR A 114 13.10 33.52 -9.25
N PRO A 115 13.28 33.83 -10.56
CA PRO A 115 12.93 32.96 -11.68
C PRO A 115 13.52 31.54 -11.72
N LEU A 116 14.54 31.23 -10.92
CA LEU A 116 15.25 29.94 -10.90
C LEU A 116 14.81 29.04 -9.73
N LEU A 117 13.83 29.45 -8.92
CA LEU A 117 13.34 28.66 -7.79
C LEU A 117 12.57 27.41 -8.27
N PRO A 118 12.90 26.18 -7.80
CA PRO A 118 12.34 24.93 -8.34
C PRO A 118 10.81 24.79 -8.30
N SER A 119 10.13 25.45 -7.35
CA SER A 119 8.67 25.37 -7.16
C SER A 119 7.85 26.00 -8.29
N ILE A 120 8.49 26.75 -9.19
CA ILE A 120 7.82 27.38 -10.33
C ILE A 120 8.03 26.47 -11.55
N ALA A 121 6.97 26.03 -12.24
CA ALA A 121 7.08 25.18 -13.44
C ALA A 121 7.97 25.77 -14.56
N GLN A 122 8.13 27.10 -14.55
CA GLN A 122 8.99 27.87 -15.45
C GLN A 122 10.49 27.81 -15.08
N SER A 123 10.85 27.37 -13.87
CA SER A 123 12.21 27.41 -13.32
C SER A 123 13.23 26.58 -14.11
N ARG A 124 12.88 25.32 -14.45
CA ARG A 124 13.72 24.46 -15.28
C ARG A 124 13.99 25.06 -16.65
N ARG A 125 13.00 25.75 -17.24
CA ARG A 125 13.16 26.49 -18.50
C ARG A 125 14.08 27.69 -18.31
N SER A 126 13.95 28.44 -17.22
CA SER A 126 14.81 29.58 -16.92
C SER A 126 16.28 29.18 -16.76
N VAL A 127 16.55 28.09 -16.03
CA VAL A 127 17.91 27.52 -15.89
C VAL A 127 18.45 27.11 -17.26
N SER A 128 17.70 26.32 -18.03
CA SER A 128 18.12 25.88 -19.36
C SER A 128 18.36 27.06 -20.32
N ASN A 129 17.52 28.10 -20.24
CA ASN A 129 17.69 29.31 -21.06
C ASN A 129 18.95 30.09 -20.67
N LEU A 130 19.30 30.15 -19.38
CA LEU A 130 20.53 30.79 -18.93
C LEU A 130 21.77 30.00 -19.39
N GLU A 131 21.76 28.68 -19.22
CA GLU A 131 22.84 27.80 -19.69
C GLU A 131 23.04 27.93 -21.21
N LYS A 132 21.96 27.86 -22.01
CA LYS A 132 22.00 28.04 -23.46
C LYS A 132 22.51 29.42 -23.87
N PHE A 133 22.07 30.48 -23.18
CA PHE A 133 22.51 31.83 -23.46
C PHE A 133 24.03 32.00 -23.23
N ILE A 134 24.56 31.42 -22.16
CA ILE A 134 26.00 31.42 -21.88
C ILE A 134 26.75 30.61 -22.94
N ALA A 135 26.25 29.42 -23.27
CA ALA A 135 26.85 28.55 -24.28
C ALA A 135 26.88 29.21 -25.67
N GLN A 136 25.81 29.88 -26.09
CA GLN A 136 25.75 30.63 -27.36
C GLN A 136 26.71 31.83 -27.34
N GLY A 137 26.66 32.67 -26.32
CA GLY A 137 27.48 33.89 -26.26
C GLY A 137 28.99 33.62 -26.22
N LEU A 138 29.41 32.50 -25.64
CA LEU A 138 30.80 32.04 -25.67
C LEU A 138 31.12 31.14 -26.87
N GLY A 139 30.13 30.46 -27.46
CA GLY A 139 30.30 29.56 -28.60
C GLY A 139 30.44 30.26 -29.95
N GLU A 140 29.82 31.43 -30.12
CA GLU A 140 29.85 32.19 -31.38
C GLU A 140 31.21 32.86 -31.67
N GLN A 141 32.09 32.96 -30.67
CA GLN A 141 33.42 33.55 -30.80
C GLN A 141 34.48 32.45 -30.80
N SER A 142 35.54 32.62 -31.58
CA SER A 142 36.69 31.72 -31.51
C SER A 142 37.37 31.82 -30.15
N GLY A 143 37.91 30.70 -29.65
CA GLY A 143 38.66 30.68 -28.38
C GLY A 143 39.78 31.72 -28.32
N GLN A 144 40.42 32.01 -29.46
CA GLN A 144 41.42 33.08 -29.58
C GLN A 144 40.81 34.47 -29.34
N ALA A 145 39.69 34.80 -30.00
CA ALA A 145 39.03 36.10 -29.83
C ALA A 145 38.55 36.34 -28.39
N LEU A 146 38.11 35.28 -27.71
CA LEU A 146 37.70 35.33 -26.30
C LEU A 146 38.86 35.67 -25.35
N LEU A 147 40.05 35.13 -25.62
CA LEU A 147 41.25 35.40 -24.82
C LEU A 147 41.83 36.78 -25.11
N GLU A 148 41.94 37.16 -26.39
CA GLU A 148 42.44 38.48 -26.80
C GLU A 148 41.56 39.62 -26.25
N SER A 149 40.23 39.42 -26.23
CA SER A 149 39.30 40.38 -25.64
C SER A 149 39.30 40.43 -24.12
N GLN A 150 40.07 39.58 -23.42
CA GLN A 150 40.11 39.50 -21.94
C GLN A 150 38.75 39.21 -21.29
N LEU A 151 37.77 38.72 -22.06
CA LEU A 151 36.42 38.44 -21.56
C LEU A 151 36.43 37.28 -20.57
N VAL A 152 37.19 36.21 -20.87
CA VAL A 152 37.32 35.03 -20.01
C VAL A 152 37.89 35.38 -18.64
N ALA A 153 38.96 36.18 -18.60
CA ALA A 153 39.57 36.63 -17.34
C ALA A 153 38.59 37.47 -16.50
N SER A 154 37.82 38.33 -17.16
CA SER A 154 36.85 39.19 -16.47
C SER A 154 35.66 38.39 -15.95
N LEU A 155 35.07 37.51 -16.75
CA LEU A 155 34.00 36.62 -16.30
C LEU A 155 34.46 35.74 -15.15
N THR A 156 35.67 35.17 -15.24
CA THR A 156 36.24 34.34 -14.17
C THR A 156 36.37 35.14 -12.87
N ARG A 157 36.90 36.37 -12.92
CA ARG A 157 37.01 37.26 -11.75
C ARG A 157 35.66 37.53 -11.09
N TRP A 158 34.61 37.82 -11.86
CA TRP A 158 33.27 38.06 -11.33
C TRP A 158 32.61 36.78 -10.78
N LEU A 159 32.73 35.67 -11.50
CA LEU A 159 32.08 34.40 -11.19
C LEU A 159 32.76 33.62 -10.06
N LEU A 160 33.99 33.97 -9.67
CA LEU A 160 34.61 33.47 -8.44
C LEU A 160 34.07 34.17 -7.18
N VAL A 161 33.54 35.39 -7.32
CA VAL A 161 33.13 36.23 -6.17
C VAL A 161 31.62 36.19 -5.96
N LEU A 162 30.82 36.33 -7.02
CA LEU A 162 29.36 36.40 -6.92
C LEU A 162 28.70 35.18 -6.23
N PRO A 163 29.15 33.92 -6.46
CA PRO A 163 28.63 32.76 -5.73
C PRO A 163 28.91 32.77 -4.22
N ASN A 164 29.68 33.73 -3.70
CA ASN A 164 29.90 33.90 -2.27
C ASN A 164 29.00 34.96 -1.64
N ALA A 165 28.06 35.53 -2.41
CA ALA A 165 27.08 36.47 -1.87
C ALA A 165 26.21 35.86 -0.76
N GLN A 166 25.92 36.64 0.28
CA GLN A 166 25.06 36.21 1.38
C GLN A 166 23.61 35.97 0.92
N ILE A 167 23.17 36.70 -0.09
CA ILE A 167 21.84 36.60 -0.69
C ILE A 167 21.71 35.29 -1.48
N ARG A 168 20.78 34.42 -1.07
CA ARG A 168 20.55 33.10 -1.69
C ARG A 168 20.29 33.17 -3.19
N SER A 169 19.47 34.11 -3.65
CA SER A 169 19.11 34.22 -5.09
C SER A 169 20.33 34.51 -5.96
N VAL A 170 21.15 35.50 -5.57
CA VAL A 170 22.41 35.84 -6.25
C VAL A 170 23.35 34.65 -6.24
N ARG A 171 23.50 34.01 -5.09
CA ARG A 171 24.37 32.84 -4.94
C ARG A 171 23.95 31.69 -5.85
N HIS A 172 22.67 31.38 -5.92
CA HIS A 172 22.14 30.33 -6.78
C HIS A 172 22.37 30.66 -8.27
N VAL A 173 21.93 31.82 -8.73
CA VAL A 173 22.04 32.19 -10.16
C VAL A 173 23.50 32.34 -10.59
N ALA A 174 24.36 32.90 -9.74
CA ALA A 174 25.78 33.01 -10.02
C ALA A 174 26.46 31.63 -10.07
N THR A 175 26.05 30.68 -9.23
CA THR A 175 26.55 29.29 -9.28
C THR A 175 26.18 28.63 -10.61
N VAL A 176 24.91 28.77 -11.02
CA VAL A 176 24.42 28.27 -12.33
C VAL A 176 25.23 28.87 -13.47
N ALA A 177 25.40 30.20 -13.46
CA ALA A 177 26.16 30.89 -14.50
C ALA A 177 27.63 30.46 -14.52
N ALA A 178 28.26 30.32 -13.36
CA ALA A 178 29.67 29.95 -13.28
C ALA A 178 29.95 28.52 -13.77
N LEU A 179 29.07 27.58 -13.43
CA LEU A 179 29.18 26.20 -13.91
C LEU A 179 28.88 26.11 -15.41
N ALA A 180 27.89 26.86 -15.92
CA ALA A 180 27.63 26.97 -17.34
C ALA A 180 28.80 27.60 -18.13
N VAL A 181 29.46 28.62 -17.57
CA VAL A 181 30.68 29.18 -18.17
C VAL A 181 31.78 28.13 -18.18
N ALA A 182 32.02 27.42 -17.08
CA ALA A 182 33.04 26.37 -17.04
C ALA A 182 32.78 25.23 -18.05
N GLU A 183 31.51 24.85 -18.26
CA GLU A 183 31.10 23.91 -19.31
C GLU A 183 31.40 24.48 -20.71
N ALA A 184 31.01 25.74 -20.99
CA ALA A 184 31.27 26.42 -22.26
C ALA A 184 32.77 26.55 -22.58
N LEU A 185 33.59 26.90 -21.58
CA LEU A 185 35.04 26.92 -21.71
C LEU A 185 35.60 25.53 -22.03
N GLY A 186 34.98 24.46 -21.52
CA GLY A 186 35.37 23.09 -21.85
C GLY A 186 35.23 22.77 -23.34
N TYR A 187 34.13 23.18 -23.98
CA TYR A 187 33.96 23.04 -25.43
C TYR A 187 35.00 23.85 -26.22
N GLN A 188 35.34 25.05 -25.74
CA GLN A 188 36.39 25.88 -26.36
C GLN A 188 37.78 25.25 -26.22
N VAL A 189 38.10 24.67 -25.05
CA VAL A 189 39.36 23.92 -24.86
C VAL A 189 39.42 22.75 -25.84
N GLU A 190 38.36 21.96 -25.97
CA GLU A 190 38.34 20.83 -26.91
C GLU A 190 38.52 21.28 -28.37
N SER A 191 37.86 22.37 -28.76
CA SER A 191 38.04 22.98 -30.10
C SER A 191 39.48 23.43 -30.35
N LEU A 192 40.09 24.13 -29.39
CA LEU A 192 41.48 24.58 -29.47
C LEU A 192 42.47 23.41 -29.48
N SER A 193 42.22 22.35 -28.70
CA SER A 193 43.04 21.13 -28.71
C SER A 193 43.01 20.43 -30.07
N ARG A 194 41.83 20.29 -30.70
CA ARG A 194 41.74 19.72 -32.06
C ARG A 194 42.47 20.57 -33.10
N SER A 195 42.39 21.90 -32.96
CA SER A 195 43.14 22.83 -33.81
C SER A 195 44.64 22.68 -33.58
N HIS A 196 45.09 22.58 -32.33
CA HIS A 196 46.48 22.33 -31.96
C HIS A 196 47.01 21.03 -32.57
N ASP A 197 46.28 19.91 -32.42
CA ASP A 197 46.66 18.62 -33.00
C ASP A 197 46.79 18.70 -34.53
N THR A 198 45.89 19.45 -35.17
CA THR A 198 45.92 19.66 -36.62
C THR A 198 47.17 20.45 -37.03
N LEU A 199 47.48 21.54 -36.33
CA LEU A 199 48.68 22.35 -36.56
C LEU A 199 49.96 21.54 -36.29
N GLU A 200 49.97 20.66 -35.28
CA GLU A 200 51.10 19.79 -34.97
C GLU A 200 51.31 18.71 -36.05
N ARG A 201 50.22 18.12 -36.56
CA ARG A 201 50.27 17.20 -37.72
C ARG A 201 50.75 17.89 -38.99
N GLN A 202 50.31 19.13 -39.21
CA GLN A 202 50.83 19.94 -40.31
C GLN A 202 52.33 20.21 -40.11
N LEU A 203 52.77 20.58 -38.90
CA LEU A 203 54.16 20.84 -38.60
C LEU A 203 55.05 19.61 -38.77
N THR A 204 54.55 18.41 -38.43
CA THR A 204 55.29 17.15 -38.56
C THR A 204 55.31 16.62 -39.99
N SER A 205 54.22 16.74 -40.74
CA SER A 205 54.14 16.31 -42.14
C SER A 205 54.83 17.26 -43.13
N ALA A 206 54.85 18.57 -42.84
CA ALA A 206 55.41 19.58 -43.71
C ALA A 206 56.94 19.69 -43.65
N ARG A 207 57.63 19.02 -42.70
CA ARG A 207 59.08 19.11 -42.47
C ARG A 207 59.97 18.83 -43.69
N ARG A 208 59.43 18.21 -44.75
CA ARG A 208 60.16 17.91 -45.99
C ARG A 208 59.90 18.87 -47.15
N ASN A 209 58.83 19.68 -47.10
CA ASN A 209 58.31 20.40 -48.28
C ASN A 209 57.96 21.90 -48.05
N ILE A 210 58.39 22.54 -46.96
CA ILE A 210 58.09 23.97 -46.68
C ILE A 210 59.34 24.83 -46.52
N THR A 211 59.20 26.12 -46.78
CA THR A 211 60.29 27.11 -46.58
C THR A 211 60.54 27.36 -45.09
N ALA A 212 61.77 27.73 -44.72
CA ALA A 212 62.14 28.04 -43.33
C ALA A 212 61.24 29.11 -42.67
N ARG A 213 60.76 30.08 -43.46
CA ARG A 213 59.83 31.13 -42.99
C ARG A 213 58.44 30.56 -42.67
N GLN A 214 57.94 29.64 -43.48
CA GLN A 214 56.66 28.94 -43.23
C GLN A 214 56.76 27.99 -42.04
N GLU A 215 57.88 27.28 -41.89
CA GLU A 215 58.13 26.41 -40.74
C GLU A 215 58.16 27.23 -39.44
N GLN A 216 58.82 28.38 -39.45
CA GLN A 216 58.87 29.26 -38.28
C GLN A 216 57.49 29.84 -37.92
N GLN A 217 56.66 30.18 -38.91
CA GLN A 217 55.29 30.64 -38.66
C GLN A 217 54.44 29.52 -38.04
N LEU A 218 54.49 28.31 -38.61
CA LEU A 218 53.71 27.18 -38.11
C LEU A 218 54.13 26.77 -36.69
N LYS A 219 55.43 26.85 -36.35
CA LYS A 219 55.91 26.66 -34.97
C LYS A 219 55.32 27.70 -34.01
N ARG A 220 55.21 28.97 -34.42
CA ARG A 220 54.58 30.03 -33.61
C ARG A 220 53.08 29.77 -33.43
N ASP A 221 52.39 29.33 -34.47
CA ASP A 221 50.95 29.05 -34.42
C ASP A 221 50.67 27.84 -33.50
N VAL A 222 51.47 26.78 -33.56
CA VAL A 222 51.41 25.64 -32.62
C VAL A 222 51.63 26.10 -31.18
N ALA A 223 52.67 26.90 -30.92
CA ALA A 223 52.97 27.41 -29.58
C ALA A 223 51.87 28.34 -29.05
N THR A 224 51.30 29.18 -29.91
CA THR A 224 50.19 30.10 -29.56
C THR A 224 48.91 29.32 -29.27
N SER A 225 48.57 28.33 -30.10
CA SER A 225 47.42 27.45 -29.88
C SER A 225 47.56 26.62 -28.59
N ALA A 226 48.77 26.12 -28.29
CA ALA A 226 49.06 25.44 -27.02
C ALA A 226 48.85 26.37 -25.81
N LYS A 227 49.35 27.62 -25.90
CA LYS A 227 49.17 28.63 -24.86
C LYS A 227 47.68 28.96 -24.65
N HIS A 228 46.93 29.21 -25.73
CA HIS A 228 45.50 29.50 -25.64
C HIS A 228 44.71 28.35 -25.02
N THR A 229 45.00 27.12 -25.41
CA THR A 229 44.41 25.91 -24.81
C THR A 229 44.67 25.87 -23.31
N LYS A 230 45.92 26.13 -22.89
CA LYS A 230 46.32 26.15 -21.48
C LYS A 230 45.62 27.27 -20.69
N ASP A 231 45.62 28.49 -21.20
CA ASP A 231 45.03 29.66 -20.50
C ASP A 231 43.51 29.46 -20.31
N MET A 232 42.83 28.92 -21.32
CA MET A 232 41.40 28.58 -21.26
C MET A 232 41.12 27.47 -20.23
N GLN A 233 41.96 26.43 -20.21
CA GLN A 233 41.87 25.33 -19.25
C GLN A 233 42.12 25.80 -17.82
N VAL A 234 43.06 26.72 -17.59
CA VAL A 234 43.33 27.32 -16.28
C VAL A 234 42.11 28.07 -15.76
N ALA A 235 41.50 28.94 -16.58
CA ALA A 235 40.30 29.69 -16.17
C ALA A 235 39.14 28.75 -15.82
N ARG A 236 38.93 27.72 -16.64
CA ARG A 236 37.93 26.68 -16.40
C ARG A 236 38.17 25.92 -15.10
N ASN A 237 39.39 25.44 -14.87
CA ASN A 237 39.73 24.68 -13.66
C ASN A 237 39.62 25.57 -12.42
N GLN A 238 40.02 26.83 -12.50
CA GLN A 238 39.88 27.78 -11.39
C GLN A 238 38.41 27.95 -10.96
N LEU A 239 37.48 28.06 -11.92
CA LEU A 239 36.04 28.09 -11.62
C LEU A 239 35.58 26.79 -10.97
N LEU A 240 35.89 25.63 -11.55
CA LEU A 240 35.41 24.34 -11.06
C LEU A 240 35.98 23.97 -9.68
N GLU A 241 37.29 24.15 -9.48
CA GLU A 241 37.99 23.80 -8.24
C GLU A 241 37.64 24.74 -7.09
N THR A 242 37.20 25.97 -7.37
CA THR A 242 36.72 26.91 -6.35
C THR A 242 35.25 26.68 -6.03
N ILE A 243 34.40 26.59 -7.07
CA ILE A 243 32.94 26.67 -6.90
C ILE A 243 32.35 25.34 -6.45
N VAL A 244 32.75 24.22 -7.05
CA VAL A 244 32.20 22.90 -6.71
C VAL A 244 32.36 22.56 -5.22
N PRO A 245 33.56 22.68 -4.59
CA PRO A 245 33.69 22.39 -3.16
C PRO A 245 32.88 23.33 -2.27
N LEU A 246 32.77 24.62 -2.61
CA LEU A 246 32.01 25.58 -1.80
C LEU A 246 30.50 25.37 -1.92
N ARG A 247 30.00 25.11 -3.13
CA ARG A 247 28.56 25.01 -3.41
C ARG A 247 27.99 23.61 -3.15
N SER A 248 28.82 22.57 -3.14
CA SER A 248 28.42 21.24 -2.63
C SER A 248 28.13 21.25 -1.12
N ARG A 249 28.61 22.26 -0.38
CA ARG A 249 28.36 22.48 1.05
C ARG A 249 27.56 23.75 1.33
N ASP A 250 26.82 24.26 0.33
CA ASP A 250 25.96 25.42 0.52
C ASP A 250 24.91 25.15 1.60
N ILE A 251 24.41 26.19 2.26
CA ILE A 251 23.30 26.09 3.21
C ILE A 251 22.02 25.66 2.48
N SER A 252 21.83 26.10 1.24
CA SER A 252 20.66 25.77 0.41
C SER A 252 20.81 24.42 -0.29
N GLU A 253 19.91 23.48 -0.01
CA GLU A 253 19.79 22.17 -0.66
C GLU A 253 19.65 22.28 -2.19
N VAL A 254 18.86 23.23 -2.70
CA VAL A 254 18.72 23.46 -4.15
C VAL A 254 20.06 23.71 -4.85
N ILE A 255 20.95 24.49 -4.23
CA ILE A 255 22.28 24.80 -4.78
C ILE A 255 23.17 23.56 -4.72
N ARG A 256 23.09 22.78 -3.64
CA ARG A 256 23.78 21.49 -3.49
C ARG A 256 23.36 20.49 -4.58
N VAL A 257 22.05 20.33 -4.82
CA VAL A 257 21.49 19.49 -5.89
C VAL A 257 21.94 19.95 -7.27
N TYR A 258 21.90 21.27 -7.54
CA TYR A 258 22.38 21.79 -8.82
C TYR A 258 23.88 21.52 -9.03
N THR A 259 24.68 21.65 -7.98
CA THR A 259 26.12 21.33 -8.03
C THR A 259 26.33 19.84 -8.35
N LEU A 260 25.55 18.93 -7.76
CA LEU A 260 25.58 17.50 -8.11
C LEU A 260 25.27 17.24 -9.58
N ASN A 261 24.25 17.92 -10.13
CA ASN A 261 23.90 17.82 -11.55
C ASN A 261 25.06 18.22 -12.46
N ALA A 262 25.76 19.30 -12.14
CA ALA A 262 26.90 19.75 -12.92
C ALA A 262 28.07 18.77 -12.83
N VAL A 263 28.38 18.26 -11.63
CA VAL A 263 29.44 17.24 -11.44
C VAL A 263 29.14 15.98 -12.27
N GLU A 264 27.90 15.50 -12.27
CA GLU A 264 27.48 14.36 -13.08
C GLU A 264 27.71 14.60 -14.58
N ARG A 265 27.21 15.73 -15.11
CA ARG A 265 27.38 16.07 -16.54
C ARG A 265 28.85 16.15 -16.93
N LEU A 266 29.66 16.80 -16.11
CA LEU A 266 31.09 16.98 -16.36
C LEU A 266 31.85 15.64 -16.32
N MET A 267 31.59 14.80 -15.30
CA MET A 267 32.21 13.46 -15.22
C MET A 267 31.78 12.55 -16.37
N LYS A 268 30.52 12.63 -16.80
CA LYS A 268 30.02 11.86 -17.94
C LYS A 268 30.66 12.31 -19.26
N ALA A 269 30.88 13.60 -19.44
CA ALA A 269 31.44 14.15 -20.67
C ALA A 269 32.94 13.85 -20.84
N ALA A 270 33.73 13.94 -19.76
CA ALA A 270 35.18 13.76 -19.81
C ALA A 270 35.74 13.13 -18.52
N PRO A 271 35.48 11.83 -18.28
CA PRO A 271 35.85 11.18 -17.02
C PRO A 271 37.36 11.21 -16.74
N ASP A 272 38.18 11.04 -17.77
CA ASP A 272 39.65 11.05 -17.67
C ASP A 272 40.21 12.36 -17.13
N MET A 273 39.61 13.48 -17.51
CA MET A 273 40.05 14.80 -17.06
C MET A 273 39.75 15.03 -15.58
N TYR A 274 38.75 14.35 -15.04
CA TYR A 274 38.27 14.56 -13.68
C TYR A 274 38.62 13.44 -12.73
N LYS A 275 39.35 12.43 -13.21
CA LYS A 275 39.76 11.28 -12.40
C LYS A 275 40.50 11.73 -11.15
N ASP A 276 41.41 12.71 -11.26
CA ASP A 276 42.23 13.18 -10.14
C ASP A 276 41.54 14.18 -9.21
N ASN A 277 40.36 14.67 -9.60
CA ASN A 277 39.61 15.58 -8.77
C ASN A 277 38.99 14.84 -7.58
N LYS A 278 38.88 15.52 -6.43
CA LYS A 278 38.20 15.00 -5.22
C LYS A 278 36.66 14.97 -5.36
N TRP A 279 36.14 14.82 -6.58
CA TRP A 279 34.71 14.90 -6.87
C TRP A 279 33.96 13.66 -6.38
N THR A 280 34.52 12.46 -6.56
CA THR A 280 33.94 11.22 -6.02
C THR A 280 33.76 11.31 -4.50
N SER A 281 34.80 11.75 -3.78
CA SER A 281 34.73 12.00 -2.34
C SER A 281 33.67 13.04 -1.95
N ARG A 282 33.48 14.09 -2.77
CA ARG A 282 32.46 15.13 -2.49
C ARG A 282 31.04 14.58 -2.65
N VAL A 283 30.76 13.86 -3.73
CA VAL A 283 29.46 13.22 -3.93
C VAL A 283 29.17 12.23 -2.81
N PHE A 284 30.18 11.46 -2.38
CA PHE A 284 30.06 10.55 -1.25
C PHE A 284 29.70 11.26 0.06
N LEU A 285 30.32 12.40 0.39
CA LEU A 285 29.92 13.18 1.57
C LEU A 285 28.44 13.62 1.49
N MET A 286 27.91 13.84 0.28
CA MET A 286 26.52 14.25 0.06
C MET A 286 25.51 13.10 0.20
N VAL A 287 25.97 11.84 0.28
CA VAL A 287 25.13 10.69 0.68
C VAL A 287 24.70 10.81 2.15
N HIS A 288 25.43 11.57 2.97
CA HIS A 288 25.13 11.85 4.37
C HIS A 288 24.49 13.24 4.59
N ASP A 289 24.00 13.87 3.52
CA ASP A 289 23.39 15.20 3.61
C ASP A 289 22.12 15.19 4.47
N PRO A 290 21.82 16.23 5.27
CA PRO A 290 20.57 16.31 6.03
C PRO A 290 19.31 16.30 5.15
N ALA A 291 19.38 16.84 3.92
CA ALA A 291 18.25 16.91 3.00
C ALA A 291 18.12 15.63 2.15
N ALA A 292 16.94 15.00 2.17
CA ALA A 292 16.66 13.79 1.42
C ALA A 292 16.84 13.95 -0.11
N GLU A 293 16.47 15.10 -0.67
CA GLU A 293 16.66 15.40 -2.09
C GLU A 293 18.14 15.35 -2.51
N VAL A 294 19.04 15.79 -1.63
CA VAL A 294 20.47 15.78 -1.88
C VAL A 294 21.03 14.36 -1.82
N ARG A 295 20.65 13.58 -0.80
CA ARG A 295 21.05 12.17 -0.66
C ARG A 295 20.59 11.34 -1.86
N GLY A 296 19.31 11.43 -2.20
CA GLY A 296 18.73 10.72 -3.35
C GLY A 296 19.41 11.12 -4.66
N ARG A 297 19.74 12.41 -4.82
CA ARG A 297 20.47 12.86 -6.01
C ARG A 297 21.91 12.33 -6.05
N ALA A 298 22.62 12.33 -4.91
CA ALA A 298 23.98 11.82 -4.83
C ALA A 298 24.03 10.33 -5.21
N LEU A 299 23.08 9.52 -4.71
CA LEU A 299 22.93 8.11 -5.08
C LEU A 299 22.69 7.96 -6.60
N ALA A 300 21.81 8.78 -7.19
CA ALA A 300 21.57 8.75 -8.63
C ALA A 300 22.84 9.07 -9.46
N VAL A 301 23.68 10.00 -9.00
CA VAL A 301 24.96 10.31 -9.65
C VAL A 301 25.92 9.11 -9.56
N ILE A 302 26.02 8.48 -8.38
CA ILE A 302 26.84 7.27 -8.18
C ILE A 302 26.36 6.14 -9.10
N THR A 303 25.05 5.90 -9.18
CA THR A 303 24.46 4.89 -10.08
C THR A 303 24.89 5.10 -11.53
N GLN A 304 24.94 6.35 -12.00
CA GLN A 304 25.35 6.64 -13.38
C GLN A 304 26.81 6.33 -13.67
N TRP A 305 27.70 6.37 -12.66
CA TRP A 305 29.11 6.05 -12.86
C TRP A 305 29.32 4.59 -13.27
N TYR A 306 28.49 3.68 -12.76
CA TYR A 306 28.55 2.24 -13.05
C TYR A 306 27.60 1.80 -14.16
N GLY A 307 26.92 2.75 -14.82
CA GLY A 307 25.98 2.43 -15.90
C GLY A 307 26.67 1.90 -17.17
N PRO A 308 25.99 1.06 -17.97
CA PRO A 308 26.58 0.39 -19.14
C PRO A 308 27.01 1.33 -20.28
N GLN A 309 26.55 2.58 -20.28
CA GLN A 309 26.85 3.56 -21.32
C GLN A 309 28.19 4.31 -21.09
N ASN A 310 28.91 4.06 -20.00
CA ASN A 310 30.16 4.75 -19.69
C ASN A 310 31.36 4.10 -20.38
N LYS A 311 31.81 4.72 -21.47
CA LYS A 311 33.14 4.45 -22.06
C LYS A 311 34.21 5.13 -21.20
N MET A 312 34.65 4.44 -20.15
CA MET A 312 35.71 4.91 -19.25
C MET A 312 37.04 4.23 -19.55
N SER A 313 38.14 4.96 -19.38
CA SER A 313 39.49 4.40 -19.42
C SER A 313 39.73 3.40 -18.28
N PRO A 314 40.75 2.52 -18.40
CA PRO A 314 41.13 1.60 -17.33
C PRO A 314 41.39 2.30 -15.98
N ASP A 315 42.12 3.42 -16.00
CA ASP A 315 42.46 4.20 -14.79
C ASP A 315 41.21 4.71 -14.05
N VAL A 316 40.22 5.21 -14.79
CA VAL A 316 38.96 5.70 -14.19
C VAL A 316 38.20 4.54 -13.56
N LYS A 317 38.15 3.38 -14.24
CA LYS A 317 37.49 2.19 -13.72
C LYS A 317 38.12 1.70 -12.43
N GLU A 318 39.45 1.61 -12.36
CA GLU A 318 40.18 1.22 -11.15
C GLU A 318 39.85 2.16 -9.98
N ARG A 319 39.81 3.47 -10.24
CA ARG A 319 39.47 4.46 -9.20
C ARG A 319 38.03 4.34 -8.71
N LEU A 320 37.09 4.07 -9.62
CA LEU A 320 35.69 3.82 -9.25
C LEU A 320 35.53 2.49 -8.50
N GLN A 321 36.34 1.47 -8.79
CA GLN A 321 36.36 0.23 -8.00
C GLN A 321 36.84 0.49 -6.57
N ASN A 322 37.92 1.27 -6.39
CA ASN A 322 38.41 1.65 -5.06
C ASN A 322 37.40 2.51 -4.29
N PHE A 323 36.70 3.41 -5.00
CA PHE A 323 35.60 4.17 -4.45
C PHE A 323 34.46 3.26 -3.97
N ALA A 324 34.02 2.30 -4.81
CA ALA A 324 32.93 1.39 -4.48
C ALA A 324 33.20 0.61 -3.19
N LYS A 325 34.41 0.05 -3.04
CA LYS A 325 34.84 -0.67 -1.82
C LYS A 325 34.71 0.19 -0.57
N SER A 326 35.05 1.47 -0.66
CA SER A 326 34.99 2.40 0.48
C SER A 326 33.57 2.90 0.76
N ALA A 327 32.75 3.03 -0.29
CA ALA A 327 31.40 3.56 -0.18
C ALA A 327 30.37 2.50 0.27
N MET A 328 30.67 1.21 0.08
CA MET A 328 29.70 0.12 0.23
C MET A 328 28.92 0.14 1.56
N PRO A 329 29.56 0.23 2.75
CA PRO A 329 28.83 0.19 4.02
C PRO A 329 27.78 1.30 4.12
N HIS A 330 28.06 2.47 3.54
CA HIS A 330 27.17 3.62 3.54
C HIS A 330 26.06 3.51 2.50
N LEU A 331 26.33 2.90 1.35
CA LEU A 331 25.29 2.62 0.35
C LEU A 331 24.26 1.61 0.91
N VAL A 332 24.73 0.56 1.59
CA VAL A 332 23.88 -0.41 2.29
C VAL A 332 23.08 0.27 3.40
N GLU A 333 23.72 1.10 4.24
CA GLU A 333 23.04 1.88 5.29
C GLU A 333 21.91 2.76 4.72
N ARG A 334 22.04 3.29 3.49
CA ARG A 334 21.01 4.09 2.84
C ARG A 334 19.81 3.30 2.33
N THR A 335 19.85 1.96 2.30
CA THR A 335 18.66 1.15 1.99
C THR A 335 17.60 1.21 3.11
N PHE A 336 17.98 1.67 4.31
CA PHE A 336 17.11 1.92 5.46
C PHE A 336 17.06 3.41 5.83
N ASP A 337 17.13 4.30 4.83
CA ASP A 337 17.01 5.74 5.06
C ASP A 337 15.63 6.11 5.62
N VAL A 338 15.59 7.20 6.40
CA VAL A 338 14.35 7.77 6.97
C VAL A 338 13.37 8.19 5.86
N ALA A 339 13.89 8.60 4.69
CA ALA A 339 13.09 8.96 3.53
C ALA A 339 13.00 7.77 2.55
N PRO A 340 11.81 7.19 2.31
CA PRO A 340 11.65 6.00 1.46
C PRO A 340 12.19 6.14 0.04
N VAL A 341 12.07 7.34 -0.55
CA VAL A 341 12.58 7.65 -1.90
C VAL A 341 14.11 7.52 -1.96
N VAL A 342 14.81 7.81 -0.87
CA VAL A 342 16.26 7.64 -0.76
C VAL A 342 16.61 6.16 -0.62
N SER A 343 15.85 5.41 0.16
CA SER A 343 15.97 3.94 0.29
C SER A 343 15.83 3.25 -1.06
N ALA A 344 14.79 3.58 -1.82
CA ALA A 344 14.60 3.06 -3.18
C ALA A 344 15.76 3.45 -4.12
N ALA A 345 16.25 4.69 -4.04
CA ALA A 345 17.41 5.13 -4.80
C ALA A 345 18.70 4.39 -4.42
N ALA A 346 18.86 4.00 -3.15
CA ALA A 346 20.01 3.23 -2.67
C ALA A 346 19.96 1.78 -3.20
N VAL A 347 18.80 1.12 -3.13
CA VAL A 347 18.62 -0.22 -3.73
C VAL A 347 18.88 -0.18 -5.24
N ARG A 348 18.37 0.85 -5.94
CA ARG A 348 18.64 1.08 -7.37
C ARG A 348 20.12 1.30 -7.67
N CYS A 349 20.86 1.91 -6.74
CA CYS A 349 22.30 2.09 -6.83
C CYS A 349 23.02 0.74 -6.68
N LEU A 350 22.72 0.00 -5.61
CA LEU A 350 23.33 -1.31 -5.32
C LEU A 350 23.01 -2.37 -6.38
N ARG A 351 21.93 -2.19 -7.15
CA ARG A 351 21.60 -3.03 -8.31
C ARG A 351 22.62 -2.97 -9.46
N GLN A 352 23.51 -1.99 -9.52
CA GLN A 352 24.57 -2.00 -10.55
C GLN A 352 25.49 -3.21 -10.36
N PRO A 353 25.83 -3.99 -11.42
CA PRO A 353 26.59 -5.25 -11.27
C PRO A 353 27.88 -5.12 -10.46
N VAL A 354 28.66 -4.08 -10.75
CA VAL A 354 29.93 -3.80 -10.05
C VAL A 354 29.73 -3.55 -8.54
N LEU A 355 28.58 -3.00 -8.14
CA LEU A 355 28.27 -2.76 -6.72
C LEU A 355 27.69 -4.01 -6.07
N ALA A 356 26.83 -4.75 -6.76
CA ALA A 356 26.26 -5.99 -6.25
C ALA A 356 27.33 -7.06 -5.98
N GLU A 357 28.34 -7.19 -6.84
CA GLU A 357 29.48 -8.11 -6.68
C GLU A 357 30.36 -7.81 -5.45
N LEU A 358 30.22 -6.61 -4.86
CA LEU A 358 30.99 -6.17 -3.70
C LEU A 358 30.22 -6.29 -2.38
N LEU A 359 28.96 -6.73 -2.42
CA LEU A 359 28.15 -6.97 -1.23
C LEU A 359 28.63 -8.23 -0.51
N GLU A 360 28.66 -8.18 0.82
CA GLU A 360 28.80 -9.37 1.67
C GLU A 360 27.48 -10.17 1.67
N ASP A 361 27.53 -11.47 1.97
CA ASP A 361 26.37 -12.36 1.89
C ASP A 361 25.19 -11.85 2.76
N ASP A 362 25.47 -11.34 3.96
CA ASP A 362 24.46 -10.79 4.87
C ASP A 362 23.83 -9.49 4.33
N GLN A 363 24.64 -8.64 3.69
CA GLN A 363 24.18 -7.41 3.04
C GLN A 363 23.33 -7.72 1.81
N PHE A 364 23.73 -8.73 1.03
CA PHE A 364 22.99 -9.21 -0.14
C PHE A 364 21.61 -9.74 0.28
N ASP A 365 21.57 -10.62 1.27
CA ASP A 365 20.32 -11.16 1.84
C ASP A 365 19.44 -10.06 2.42
N THR A 366 20.04 -9.06 3.07
CA THR A 366 19.31 -7.90 3.60
C THR A 366 18.58 -7.15 2.48
N ILE A 367 19.24 -6.92 1.34
CA ILE A 367 18.65 -6.24 0.19
C ILE A 367 17.56 -7.10 -0.47
N VAL A 368 17.79 -8.41 -0.61
CA VAL A 368 16.79 -9.36 -1.12
C VAL A 368 15.53 -9.33 -0.25
N ASN A 369 15.69 -9.35 1.07
CA ASN A 369 14.58 -9.33 2.03
C ASN A 369 13.74 -8.04 1.99
N LEU A 370 14.24 -6.94 1.40
CA LEU A 370 13.46 -5.71 1.24
C LEU A 370 12.23 -5.89 0.36
N VAL A 371 12.17 -6.92 -0.51
CA VAL A 371 10.96 -7.22 -1.30
C VAL A 371 9.75 -7.56 -0.42
N ILE A 372 9.97 -8.02 0.82
CA ILE A 372 8.92 -8.26 1.82
C ILE A 372 8.97 -7.26 2.96
N GLY A 373 10.17 -6.98 3.48
CA GLY A 373 10.38 -6.12 4.64
C GLY A 373 10.21 -4.63 4.35
N GLY A 374 10.30 -4.23 3.08
CA GLY A 374 10.14 -2.84 2.65
C GLY A 374 8.75 -2.31 2.96
N LEU A 375 8.69 -1.18 3.68
CA LEU A 375 7.43 -0.53 4.07
C LEU A 375 6.72 0.07 2.83
N ASP A 376 7.48 0.73 1.96
CA ASP A 376 6.97 1.38 0.75
C ASP A 376 7.02 0.48 -0.50
N GLU A 377 6.05 0.66 -1.39
CA GLU A 377 5.94 -0.07 -2.66
C GLU A 377 7.17 0.14 -3.54
N GLU A 378 7.68 1.37 -3.67
CA GLU A 378 8.85 1.67 -4.52
C GLU A 378 10.12 0.94 -4.05
N ILE A 379 10.30 0.77 -2.74
CA ILE A 379 11.44 0.01 -2.18
C ILE A 379 11.33 -1.46 -2.58
N ARG A 380 10.13 -2.04 -2.43
CA ARG A 380 9.88 -3.44 -2.81
C ARG A 380 10.06 -3.65 -4.31
N GLU A 381 9.59 -2.72 -5.14
CA GLU A 381 9.79 -2.75 -6.59
C GLU A 381 11.27 -2.72 -6.98
N GLU A 382 12.08 -1.85 -6.36
CA GLU A 382 13.52 -1.80 -6.63
C GLU A 382 14.25 -3.06 -6.13
N ALA A 383 13.82 -3.64 -5.00
CA ALA A 383 14.34 -4.91 -4.50
C ALA A 383 13.96 -6.08 -5.43
N ALA A 384 12.74 -6.09 -5.97
CA ALA A 384 12.32 -7.07 -6.99
C ALA A 384 13.18 -6.96 -8.25
N LEU A 385 13.52 -5.74 -8.68
CA LEU A 385 14.45 -5.54 -9.80
C LEU A 385 15.89 -5.96 -9.47
N PHE A 386 16.32 -5.85 -8.21
CA PHE A 386 17.60 -6.38 -7.75
C PHE A 386 17.63 -7.91 -7.84
N ILE A 387 16.60 -8.58 -7.31
CA ILE A 387 16.40 -10.03 -7.41
C ILE A 387 16.38 -10.48 -8.87
N ASN A 388 15.65 -9.78 -9.73
CA ASN A 388 15.57 -10.11 -11.15
C ASN A 388 16.93 -10.12 -11.85
N GLN A 389 17.85 -9.27 -11.42
CA GLN A 389 19.13 -9.09 -12.08
C GLN A 389 20.24 -9.98 -11.48
N HIS A 390 20.18 -10.26 -10.17
CA HIS A 390 21.29 -10.89 -9.44
C HIS A 390 20.95 -12.25 -8.84
N VAL A 391 19.66 -12.63 -8.77
CA VAL A 391 19.22 -13.93 -8.25
C VAL A 391 18.64 -14.79 -9.37
N PHE A 392 17.83 -14.22 -10.26
CA PHE A 392 17.28 -14.96 -11.40
C PHE A 392 18.31 -15.14 -12.52
N SER A 393 18.18 -16.25 -13.24
CA SER A 393 18.96 -16.52 -14.45
C SER A 393 18.53 -15.58 -15.59
N ASP A 394 19.49 -15.11 -16.42
CA ASP A 394 19.20 -14.23 -17.58
C ASP A 394 18.19 -14.92 -18.53
N PRO A 395 17.10 -14.25 -18.97
CA PRO A 395 16.81 -12.81 -18.88
C PRO A 395 16.05 -12.33 -17.62
N GLY A 396 15.81 -13.20 -16.65
CA GLY A 396 14.93 -12.97 -15.50
C GLY A 396 13.45 -13.04 -15.87
N ILE A 397 12.59 -12.52 -15.00
CA ILE A 397 11.12 -12.51 -15.18
C ILE A 397 10.56 -11.15 -15.60
N CYS A 398 11.31 -10.06 -15.40
CA CYS A 398 10.89 -8.71 -15.76
C CYS A 398 11.14 -8.38 -17.24
N GLN A 399 10.18 -7.73 -17.90
CA GLN A 399 10.40 -7.11 -19.21
C GLN A 399 11.30 -5.88 -19.09
N LYS A 400 12.18 -5.69 -20.08
CA LYS A 400 12.97 -4.46 -20.24
C LYS A 400 12.03 -3.29 -20.50
N GLU A 401 12.06 -2.27 -19.64
CA GLU A 401 11.24 -1.06 -19.81
C GLU A 401 11.48 -0.47 -21.21
N ARG A 402 10.42 -0.40 -22.04
CA ARG A 402 10.48 0.40 -23.27
C ARG A 402 10.58 1.87 -22.83
N PRO A 403 11.57 2.65 -23.31
CA PRO A 403 11.62 4.06 -22.98
C PRO A 403 10.30 4.70 -23.39
N LYS A 404 9.60 5.33 -22.45
CA LYS A 404 8.42 6.15 -22.74
C LYS A 404 8.87 7.16 -23.81
N LYS A 405 8.43 6.98 -25.06
CA LYS A 405 8.57 7.98 -26.11
C LYS A 405 7.83 9.23 -25.63
N ARG A 406 8.57 10.11 -24.96
CA ARG A 406 8.11 11.44 -24.61
C ARG A 406 7.86 12.13 -25.94
N GLY A 407 6.60 12.48 -26.20
CA GLY A 407 6.13 12.99 -27.49
C GLY A 407 7.17 13.88 -28.16
N GLU A 408 7.71 13.38 -29.27
CA GLU A 408 8.43 14.22 -30.22
C GLU A 408 7.41 15.23 -30.71
N VAL A 409 7.60 16.45 -30.24
CA VAL A 409 6.87 17.62 -30.68
C VAL A 409 7.03 17.71 -32.19
N ARG A 410 5.88 17.82 -32.86
CA ARG A 410 5.71 18.29 -34.23
C ARG A 410 6.69 19.43 -34.54
N ASP A 411 7.74 19.12 -35.30
CA ASP A 411 8.52 20.08 -36.09
C ASP A 411 9.26 19.35 -37.22
N ALA A 412 8.53 18.46 -37.91
CA ALA A 412 8.98 17.80 -39.14
C ALA A 412 7.86 17.75 -40.20
N VAL A 413 7.06 18.82 -40.31
CA VAL A 413 6.13 19.01 -41.44
C VAL A 413 6.45 20.34 -42.09
N ALA A 414 7.52 20.35 -42.89
CA ALA A 414 7.80 21.40 -43.85
C ALA A 414 8.79 20.93 -44.94
N THR A 415 8.63 19.72 -45.48
CA THR A 415 9.22 19.42 -46.80
C THR A 415 8.46 18.27 -47.47
N MET A 416 7.96 18.56 -48.67
CA MET A 416 7.44 17.65 -49.70
C MET A 416 5.95 17.30 -49.62
N ALA A 417 5.17 18.11 -50.34
CA ALA A 417 3.90 17.74 -50.95
C ALA A 417 4.15 16.83 -52.16
N GLY A 418 3.26 15.86 -52.37
CA GLY A 418 3.21 15.06 -53.60
C GLY A 418 2.51 13.70 -53.42
N ASP A 419 1.28 13.66 -53.90
CA ASP A 419 0.62 12.52 -54.56
C ASP A 419 -0.15 11.43 -53.79
N MET A 420 -1.43 11.40 -54.15
CA MET A 420 -2.36 10.28 -54.42
C MET A 420 -3.06 9.51 -53.29
N GLU A 421 -4.38 9.56 -53.42
CA GLU A 421 -5.41 8.63 -52.94
C GLU A 421 -5.07 7.17 -53.24
N ASP A 422 -5.08 6.33 -52.20
CA ASP A 422 -5.82 5.06 -52.07
C ASP A 422 -5.34 4.35 -50.80
N ILE A 423 -6.12 3.37 -50.33
CA ILE A 423 -5.97 2.55 -49.09
C ILE A 423 -6.86 3.02 -47.93
N ALA A 424 -8.17 2.79 -48.12
CA ALA A 424 -8.99 2.22 -47.06
C ALA A 424 -8.78 0.69 -47.06
N GLU A 425 -8.81 0.06 -45.88
CA GLU A 425 -8.55 -1.36 -45.60
C GLU A 425 -7.08 -1.80 -45.50
N GLU A 426 -6.41 -1.38 -44.42
CA GLU A 426 -5.42 -2.23 -43.76
C GLU A 426 -5.77 -2.37 -42.27
N ARG A 427 -6.37 -3.51 -41.95
CA ARG A 427 -6.39 -4.08 -40.61
C ARG A 427 -4.98 -4.04 -40.05
N MET A 428 -4.85 -3.60 -38.81
CA MET A 428 -3.70 -3.85 -37.95
C MET A 428 -3.46 -5.36 -37.83
N VAL A 429 -2.66 -5.88 -38.75
CA VAL A 429 -1.89 -7.11 -38.58
C VAL A 429 -0.51 -6.76 -39.09
N ASP A 430 0.38 -6.39 -38.18
CA ASP A 430 1.80 -6.42 -38.50
C ASP A 430 2.60 -6.99 -37.32
N GLY A 431 3.01 -8.24 -37.49
CA GLY A 431 4.44 -8.51 -37.42
C GLY A 431 5.03 -9.07 -36.13
N ARG A 432 4.39 -10.05 -35.47
CA ARG A 432 5.11 -11.22 -34.90
C ARG A 432 4.25 -12.47 -34.97
N VAL A 433 4.50 -13.30 -35.97
CA VAL A 433 4.41 -14.75 -35.75
C VAL A 433 5.67 -15.11 -34.97
N MET A 434 5.65 -14.89 -33.66
CA MET A 434 6.55 -15.56 -32.75
C MET A 434 5.81 -16.79 -32.25
N ASP A 435 6.47 -17.94 -32.38
CA ASP A 435 5.98 -19.25 -32.03
C ASP A 435 5.35 -19.24 -30.62
N GLY A 436 4.05 -19.49 -30.51
CA GLY A 436 3.34 -19.47 -29.21
C GLY A 436 3.94 -20.46 -28.20
N VAL A 437 4.65 -21.48 -28.69
CA VAL A 437 5.45 -22.41 -27.88
C VAL A 437 6.56 -21.68 -27.12
N SER A 438 7.27 -20.75 -27.78
CA SER A 438 8.39 -20.01 -27.17
C SER A 438 7.96 -19.05 -26.06
N GLU A 439 6.78 -18.45 -26.15
CA GLU A 439 6.25 -17.54 -25.12
C GLU A 439 5.73 -18.29 -23.89
N HIS A 440 5.11 -19.45 -24.10
CA HIS A 440 4.71 -20.36 -23.02
C HIS A 440 5.92 -20.94 -22.29
N ASP A 441 6.96 -21.39 -23.00
CA ASP A 441 8.18 -21.94 -22.41
C ASP A 441 8.95 -20.87 -21.61
N ASN A 442 8.98 -19.62 -22.10
CA ASN A 442 9.56 -18.48 -21.37
C ASN A 442 8.78 -18.18 -20.07
N SER A 443 7.45 -18.24 -20.12
CA SER A 443 6.61 -18.00 -18.94
C SER A 443 6.72 -19.11 -17.90
N ALA A 444 6.80 -20.38 -18.34
CA ALA A 444 7.00 -21.50 -17.44
C ALA A 444 8.35 -21.41 -16.73
N THR A 445 9.41 -21.09 -17.47
CA THR A 445 10.75 -20.87 -16.90
C THR A 445 10.75 -19.71 -15.90
N ALA A 446 10.07 -18.61 -16.20
CA ALA A 446 9.92 -17.48 -15.30
C ALA A 446 9.22 -17.84 -13.99
N ILE A 447 8.13 -18.61 -14.05
CA ILE A 447 7.44 -19.09 -12.84
C ILE A 447 8.32 -20.07 -12.06
N SER A 448 9.05 -20.96 -12.73
CA SER A 448 10.00 -21.86 -12.06
C SER A 448 11.10 -21.10 -11.32
N MET A 449 11.66 -20.03 -11.90
CA MET A 449 12.64 -19.17 -11.20
C MET A 449 12.02 -18.51 -9.96
N LEU A 450 10.76 -18.04 -10.05
CA LEU A 450 10.08 -17.47 -8.91
C LEU A 450 9.79 -18.52 -7.83
N LEU A 451 9.40 -19.74 -8.21
CA LEU A 451 9.19 -20.86 -7.28
C LEU A 451 10.48 -21.21 -6.54
N GLU A 452 11.59 -21.36 -7.26
CA GLU A 452 12.91 -21.64 -6.66
C GLU A 452 13.31 -20.53 -5.68
N PHE A 453 13.08 -19.26 -6.03
CA PHE A 453 13.30 -18.15 -5.12
C PHE A 453 12.42 -18.24 -3.87
N LEU A 454 11.14 -18.58 -4.01
CA LEU A 454 10.26 -18.72 -2.85
C LEU A 454 10.68 -19.89 -1.94
N GLU A 455 11.12 -21.01 -2.51
CA GLU A 455 11.59 -22.14 -1.71
C GLU A 455 12.89 -21.81 -0.96
N ASN A 456 13.82 -21.14 -1.63
CA ASN A 456 15.15 -20.85 -1.08
C ASN A 456 15.16 -19.66 -0.12
N TYR A 457 14.39 -18.61 -0.38
CA TYR A 457 14.43 -17.35 0.40
C TYR A 457 13.18 -17.11 1.26
N MET A 458 12.09 -17.86 1.05
CA MET A 458 10.76 -17.54 1.61
C MET A 458 10.01 -18.68 2.27
N SER A 459 10.63 -19.84 2.44
CA SER A 459 9.96 -21.04 2.97
C SER A 459 9.25 -20.82 4.32
N ASP A 460 9.78 -19.94 5.18
CA ASP A 460 9.21 -19.58 6.48
C ASP A 460 8.19 -18.41 6.44
N LYS A 461 8.10 -17.69 5.31
CA LYS A 461 7.34 -16.44 5.16
C LYS A 461 6.37 -16.43 3.97
N LEU A 462 5.90 -17.60 3.52
CA LEU A 462 5.03 -17.74 2.34
C LEU A 462 3.76 -16.87 2.38
N ARG A 463 3.23 -16.54 3.56
CA ARG A 463 2.10 -15.59 3.71
C ARG A 463 2.39 -14.19 3.17
N SER A 464 3.66 -13.84 2.98
CA SER A 464 4.09 -12.53 2.46
C SER A 464 4.32 -12.53 0.95
N VAL A 465 4.05 -13.64 0.24
CA VAL A 465 4.21 -13.75 -1.21
C VAL A 465 3.40 -12.69 -1.96
N GLU A 466 2.27 -12.24 -1.39
CA GLU A 466 1.52 -11.09 -1.91
C GLU A 466 2.41 -9.87 -2.18
N ARG A 467 3.35 -9.54 -1.29
CA ARG A 467 4.26 -8.40 -1.45
C ARG A 467 5.24 -8.61 -2.60
N VAL A 468 5.70 -9.85 -2.78
CA VAL A 468 6.59 -10.24 -3.88
C VAL A 468 5.87 -10.12 -5.21
N VAL A 469 4.68 -10.72 -5.32
CA VAL A 469 3.86 -10.65 -6.53
C VAL A 469 3.51 -9.21 -6.87
N ALA A 470 3.11 -8.39 -5.89
CA ALA A 470 2.83 -6.97 -6.10
C ALA A 470 4.06 -6.20 -6.63
N ALA A 471 5.26 -6.47 -6.08
CA ALA A 471 6.49 -5.82 -6.52
C ALA A 471 6.89 -6.16 -7.96
N PHE A 472 6.59 -7.39 -8.41
CA PHE A 472 6.85 -7.84 -9.79
C PHE A 472 5.70 -7.56 -10.76
N TRP A 473 4.49 -7.30 -10.25
CA TRP A 473 3.23 -7.29 -11.01
C TRP A 473 3.26 -6.50 -12.32
N ARG A 474 3.73 -5.24 -12.25
CA ARG A 474 3.74 -4.34 -13.42
C ARG A 474 4.79 -4.71 -14.47
N ARG A 475 5.78 -5.52 -14.12
CA ARG A 475 6.98 -5.75 -14.94
C ARG A 475 7.15 -7.20 -15.35
N ALA A 476 6.49 -8.17 -14.70
CA ALA A 476 6.66 -9.60 -14.95
C ALA A 476 5.45 -10.20 -15.69
N PRO A 477 5.55 -10.48 -17.00
CA PRO A 477 4.47 -11.02 -17.81
C PRO A 477 3.93 -12.34 -17.29
N ALA A 478 4.83 -13.23 -16.91
CA ALA A 478 4.50 -14.58 -16.50
C ALA A 478 3.43 -14.65 -15.40
N LEU A 479 3.29 -13.61 -14.56
CA LEU A 479 2.28 -13.52 -13.50
C LEU A 479 0.83 -13.39 -14.01
N TRP A 480 0.62 -12.98 -15.26
CA TRP A 480 -0.69 -12.92 -15.92
C TRP A 480 -0.86 -13.98 -17.02
N HIS A 481 0.13 -14.86 -17.24
CA HIS A 481 -0.04 -16.03 -18.09
C HIS A 481 -0.76 -17.15 -17.31
N TRP A 482 -2.05 -16.94 -17.05
CA TRP A 482 -2.88 -17.81 -16.21
C TRP A 482 -2.84 -19.27 -16.63
N GLY A 483 -2.83 -19.53 -17.95
CA GLY A 483 -2.77 -20.88 -18.50
C GLY A 483 -1.51 -21.62 -18.06
N THR A 484 -0.37 -20.93 -18.01
CA THR A 484 0.88 -21.51 -17.52
C THR A 484 0.80 -21.84 -16.03
N ILE A 485 0.27 -20.94 -15.20
CA ILE A 485 0.09 -21.15 -13.75
C ILE A 485 -0.79 -22.39 -13.49
N VAL A 486 -1.95 -22.48 -14.15
CA VAL A 486 -2.88 -23.61 -14.01
C VAL A 486 -2.25 -24.90 -14.50
N ASN A 487 -1.62 -24.89 -15.68
CA ASN A 487 -0.98 -26.07 -16.25
C ASN A 487 0.13 -26.62 -15.36
N LEU A 488 0.97 -25.75 -14.78
CA LEU A 488 2.01 -26.15 -13.82
C LEU A 488 1.43 -26.83 -12.58
N CYS A 489 0.31 -26.32 -12.07
CA CYS A 489 -0.39 -26.90 -10.92
C CYS A 489 -1.01 -28.28 -11.24
N LEU A 490 -1.30 -28.55 -12.52
CA LEU A 490 -1.90 -29.81 -13.00
C LEU A 490 -0.88 -30.81 -13.59
N VAL A 491 0.42 -30.51 -13.58
CA VAL A 491 1.47 -31.42 -14.09
C VAL A 491 1.45 -32.74 -13.33
N GLY A 492 1.49 -33.86 -14.06
CA GLY A 492 1.48 -35.22 -13.48
C GLY A 492 0.12 -35.70 -12.96
N GLU A 493 -0.89 -34.82 -12.83
CA GLU A 493 -2.18 -35.08 -12.18
C GLU A 493 -3.28 -35.56 -13.15
N GLY A 494 -2.94 -36.25 -14.24
CA GLY A 494 -3.93 -36.65 -15.24
C GLY A 494 -3.58 -37.89 -16.05
N SER A 495 -4.60 -38.66 -16.42
CA SER A 495 -4.48 -39.89 -17.24
C SER A 495 -3.95 -39.64 -18.67
N ARG A 496 -3.86 -38.37 -19.11
CA ARG A 496 -3.42 -37.98 -20.47
C ARG A 496 -1.92 -37.70 -20.60
N ARG A 497 -1.18 -37.52 -19.50
CA ARG A 497 0.27 -37.26 -19.51
C ARG A 497 1.01 -38.33 -18.72
N VAL A 498 1.08 -39.53 -19.30
CA VAL A 498 1.79 -40.68 -18.72
C VAL A 498 3.29 -40.38 -18.75
N GLY A 499 3.94 -40.30 -17.59
CA GLY A 499 5.41 -40.25 -17.45
C GLY A 499 6.03 -39.00 -16.84
N LEU A 500 5.24 -37.99 -16.43
CA LEU A 500 5.74 -36.84 -15.64
C LEU A 500 5.31 -36.98 -14.18
N GLU A 501 6.26 -36.86 -13.25
CA GLU A 501 5.95 -36.85 -11.83
C GLU A 501 5.23 -35.55 -11.44
N PRO A 502 4.24 -35.60 -10.52
CA PRO A 502 3.62 -34.41 -9.96
C PRO A 502 4.63 -33.49 -9.26
N ILE A 503 4.37 -32.19 -9.28
CA ILE A 503 5.14 -31.22 -8.49
C ILE A 503 5.04 -31.53 -6.99
N SER A 504 6.08 -31.16 -6.23
CA SER A 504 6.10 -31.41 -4.79
C SER A 504 4.98 -30.65 -4.07
N VAL A 505 4.60 -31.10 -2.87
CA VAL A 505 3.58 -30.42 -2.04
C VAL A 505 4.00 -28.98 -1.71
N SER A 506 5.30 -28.75 -1.45
CA SER A 506 5.91 -27.43 -1.21
C SER A 506 5.81 -26.53 -2.45
N GLN A 507 6.20 -27.05 -3.62
CA GLN A 507 6.14 -26.30 -4.88
C GLN A 507 4.70 -25.93 -5.24
N ARG A 508 3.76 -26.85 -5.03
CA ARG A 508 2.33 -26.60 -5.21
C ARG A 508 1.83 -25.50 -4.28
N LEU A 509 2.27 -25.48 -3.02
CA LEU A 509 1.88 -24.45 -2.06
C LEU A 509 2.40 -23.07 -2.53
N CYS A 510 3.67 -22.98 -2.91
CA CYS A 510 4.26 -21.74 -3.44
C CYS A 510 3.52 -21.26 -4.70
N LEU A 511 3.19 -22.17 -5.61
CA LEU A 511 2.45 -21.86 -6.83
C LEU A 511 1.03 -21.35 -6.54
N LEU A 512 0.35 -21.91 -5.53
CA LEU A 512 -0.96 -21.44 -5.10
C LEU A 512 -0.89 -20.06 -4.44
N TYR A 513 0.17 -19.75 -3.68
CA TYR A 513 0.38 -18.39 -3.16
C TYR A 513 0.63 -17.39 -4.30
N ILE A 514 1.40 -17.75 -5.33
CA ILE A 514 1.59 -16.90 -6.52
C ILE A 514 0.26 -16.69 -7.23
N MET A 515 -0.49 -17.78 -7.47
CA MET A 515 -1.79 -17.77 -8.14
C MET A 515 -2.78 -16.87 -7.40
N GLU A 516 -2.92 -17.05 -6.10
CA GLU A 516 -3.88 -16.34 -5.27
C GLU A 516 -3.52 -14.86 -5.13
N ALA A 517 -2.23 -14.53 -4.96
CA ALA A 517 -1.77 -13.15 -4.98
C ALA A 517 -1.94 -12.47 -6.34
N ALA A 518 -1.68 -13.18 -7.45
CA ALA A 518 -1.84 -12.63 -8.80
C ALA A 518 -3.30 -12.34 -9.13
N VAL A 519 -4.22 -13.24 -8.77
CA VAL A 519 -5.66 -13.03 -8.97
C VAL A 519 -6.17 -11.87 -8.13
N ARG A 520 -5.74 -11.75 -6.86
CA ARG A 520 -6.10 -10.61 -6.01
C ARG A 520 -5.60 -9.29 -6.56
N GLN A 521 -4.36 -9.27 -7.07
CA GLN A 521 -3.79 -8.05 -7.68
C GLN A 521 -4.51 -7.66 -8.97
N ALA A 522 -4.96 -8.64 -9.78
CA ALA A 522 -5.79 -8.39 -10.95
C ALA A 522 -7.17 -7.81 -10.57
N ASP A 523 -7.78 -8.31 -9.50
CA ASP A 523 -9.05 -7.78 -8.97
C ASP A 523 -8.92 -6.34 -8.48
N GLU A 524 -7.86 -6.06 -7.72
CA GLU A 524 -7.58 -4.71 -7.24
C GLU A 524 -7.29 -3.74 -8.39
N ASP A 525 -6.56 -4.18 -9.42
CA ASP A 525 -6.34 -3.39 -10.64
C ASP A 525 -7.67 -3.00 -11.29
N VAL A 526 -8.66 -3.90 -11.37
CA VAL A 526 -9.99 -3.57 -11.92
C VAL A 526 -10.72 -2.53 -11.07
N LYS A 527 -10.62 -2.64 -9.74
CA LYS A 527 -11.31 -1.75 -8.79
C LYS A 527 -10.70 -0.35 -8.73
N ILE A 528 -9.37 -0.24 -8.79
CA ILE A 528 -8.62 1.02 -8.66
C ILE A 528 -8.30 1.67 -10.01
N ALA A 529 -8.31 0.91 -11.13
CA ALA A 529 -7.82 1.41 -12.42
C ALA A 529 -8.46 2.74 -12.83
N ARG A 530 -7.58 3.64 -13.28
CA ARG A 530 -7.99 4.86 -13.98
C ARG A 530 -8.69 4.48 -15.29
N GLU A 531 -9.53 5.38 -15.78
CA GLU A 531 -10.37 5.15 -16.96
C GLU A 531 -9.60 4.63 -18.19
N LYS A 532 -8.34 5.05 -18.36
CA LYS A 532 -7.46 4.60 -19.47
C LYS A 532 -6.92 3.17 -19.34
N ASP A 533 -6.77 2.67 -18.12
CA ASP A 533 -6.18 1.35 -17.83
C ASP A 533 -7.24 0.30 -17.47
N LYS A 534 -8.49 0.75 -17.29
CA LYS A 534 -9.62 -0.08 -16.84
C LYS A 534 -9.96 -1.19 -17.83
N GLU A 535 -9.89 -0.92 -19.13
CA GLU A 535 -10.12 -1.92 -20.18
C GLU A 535 -9.05 -3.02 -20.14
N SER A 536 -7.78 -2.65 -20.01
CA SER A 536 -6.67 -3.63 -19.93
C SER A 536 -6.69 -4.43 -18.62
N ALA A 537 -7.11 -3.84 -17.50
CA ALA A 537 -7.34 -4.55 -16.25
C ALA A 537 -8.50 -5.55 -16.36
N ALA A 538 -9.63 -5.12 -16.92
CA ALA A 538 -10.78 -5.99 -17.15
C ALA A 538 -10.46 -7.15 -18.09
N LEU A 539 -9.70 -6.91 -19.17
CA LEU A 539 -9.26 -7.97 -20.09
C LEU A 539 -8.45 -9.06 -19.37
N ARG A 540 -7.48 -8.66 -18.53
CA ARG A 540 -6.67 -9.61 -17.74
C ARG A 540 -7.53 -10.46 -16.80
N MET A 541 -8.52 -9.85 -16.14
CA MET A 541 -9.42 -10.58 -15.25
C MET A 541 -10.39 -11.49 -16.01
N ASN A 542 -10.90 -11.05 -17.17
CA ASN A 542 -11.73 -11.87 -18.04
C ASN A 542 -10.97 -13.14 -18.50
N GLU A 543 -9.71 -12.96 -18.91
CA GLU A 543 -8.84 -14.06 -19.30
C GLU A 543 -8.60 -15.05 -18.14
N ALA A 544 -8.39 -14.53 -16.92
CA ALA A 544 -8.28 -15.35 -15.72
C ALA A 544 -9.54 -16.21 -15.51
N CYS A 545 -10.74 -15.61 -15.60
CA CYS A 545 -12.00 -16.34 -15.48
C CYS A 545 -12.10 -17.47 -16.51
N VAL A 546 -11.82 -17.17 -17.78
CA VAL A 546 -11.88 -18.13 -18.90
C VAL A 546 -10.96 -19.33 -18.68
N ILE A 547 -9.81 -19.12 -18.06
CA ILE A 547 -8.80 -20.17 -17.87
C ILE A 547 -9.02 -20.95 -16.57
N PHE A 548 -9.27 -20.27 -15.45
CA PHE A 548 -9.36 -20.90 -14.14
C PHE A 548 -10.67 -21.63 -13.92
N LEU A 549 -11.81 -21.00 -14.22
CA LEU A 549 -13.13 -21.52 -13.82
C LEU A 549 -13.46 -22.91 -14.41
N PRO A 550 -13.10 -23.23 -15.67
CA PRO A 550 -13.31 -24.58 -16.21
C PRO A 550 -12.49 -25.68 -15.51
N GLU A 551 -11.25 -25.38 -15.10
CA GLU A 551 -10.35 -26.33 -14.43
C GLU A 551 -10.50 -26.32 -12.90
N MET A 552 -11.22 -25.35 -12.34
CA MET A 552 -11.37 -25.13 -10.90
C MET A 552 -11.92 -26.35 -10.14
N PRO A 553 -12.93 -27.12 -10.61
CA PRO A 553 -13.37 -28.32 -9.90
C PRO A 553 -12.26 -29.37 -9.78
N ARG A 554 -11.42 -29.51 -10.81
CA ARG A 554 -10.30 -30.45 -10.82
C ARG A 554 -9.18 -29.98 -9.88
N LEU A 555 -8.85 -28.69 -9.90
CA LEU A 555 -7.89 -28.09 -8.96
C LEU A 555 -8.34 -28.31 -7.51
N MET A 556 -9.64 -28.14 -7.23
CA MET A 556 -10.23 -28.37 -5.91
C MET A 556 -10.09 -29.82 -5.46
N ASP A 557 -10.28 -30.79 -6.35
CA ASP A 557 -10.10 -32.20 -5.99
C ASP A 557 -8.63 -32.54 -5.70
N ILE A 558 -7.67 -32.00 -6.45
CA ILE A 558 -6.24 -32.23 -6.24
C ILE A 558 -5.72 -31.55 -4.97
N CYS A 559 -6.18 -30.34 -4.67
CA CYS A 559 -5.72 -29.58 -3.50
C CYS A 559 -6.43 -29.98 -2.21
N ARG A 560 -7.51 -30.79 -2.27
CA ARG A 560 -8.32 -31.19 -1.11
C ARG A 560 -7.55 -31.85 0.05
N PRO A 561 -6.53 -32.71 -0.17
CA PRO A 561 -5.85 -33.38 0.93
C PRO A 561 -5.15 -32.43 1.91
N GLU A 562 -4.76 -31.25 1.45
CA GLU A 562 -3.98 -30.28 2.22
C GLU A 562 -4.80 -29.01 2.52
N GLU A 563 -4.97 -28.68 3.80
CA GLU A 563 -5.86 -27.59 4.23
C GLU A 563 -5.43 -26.22 3.70
N GLU A 564 -4.12 -25.92 3.70
CA GLU A 564 -3.60 -24.63 3.26
C GLU A 564 -3.75 -24.42 1.74
N HIS A 565 -3.45 -25.46 0.94
CA HIS A 565 -3.65 -25.42 -0.51
C HIS A 565 -5.11 -25.12 -0.86
N PHE A 566 -6.01 -25.82 -0.18
CA PHE A 566 -7.43 -25.69 -0.43
C PHE A 566 -7.98 -24.33 0.03
N LEU A 567 -7.46 -23.75 1.13
CA LEU A 567 -7.79 -22.39 1.56
C LEU A 567 -7.47 -21.36 0.46
N LEU A 568 -6.25 -21.37 -0.08
CA LEU A 568 -5.83 -20.45 -1.14
C LEU A 568 -6.71 -20.60 -2.38
N LEU A 569 -6.96 -21.83 -2.80
CA LEU A 569 -7.79 -22.11 -3.98
C LEU A 569 -9.26 -21.69 -3.78
N SER A 570 -9.81 -21.87 -2.57
CA SER A 570 -11.17 -21.42 -2.25
C SER A 570 -11.32 -19.90 -2.41
N HIS A 571 -10.28 -19.14 -2.04
CA HIS A 571 -10.27 -17.69 -2.18
C HIS A 571 -10.17 -17.25 -3.65
N VAL A 572 -9.29 -17.89 -4.43
CA VAL A 572 -9.23 -17.68 -5.89
C VAL A 572 -10.58 -17.94 -6.54
N CYS A 573 -11.23 -19.05 -6.17
CA CYS A 573 -12.55 -19.41 -6.69
C CYS A 573 -13.61 -18.35 -6.36
N LYS A 574 -13.62 -17.83 -5.13
CA LYS A 574 -14.52 -16.74 -4.71
C LYS A 574 -14.35 -15.50 -5.59
N ILE A 575 -13.13 -14.96 -5.68
CA ILE A 575 -12.85 -13.72 -6.43
C ILE A 575 -13.31 -13.84 -7.88
N LEU A 576 -12.91 -14.93 -8.56
CA LEU A 576 -13.22 -15.13 -9.97
C LEU A 576 -14.72 -15.34 -10.22
N LEU A 577 -15.43 -16.06 -9.34
CA LEU A 577 -16.87 -16.27 -9.48
C LEU A 577 -17.67 -14.99 -9.23
N GLU A 578 -17.31 -14.22 -8.20
CA GLU A 578 -17.93 -12.93 -7.92
C GLU A 578 -17.78 -11.99 -9.13
N TYR A 579 -16.55 -11.85 -9.63
CA TYR A 579 -16.28 -11.03 -10.81
C TYR A 579 -17.05 -11.50 -12.06
N ALA A 580 -17.00 -12.80 -12.36
CA ALA A 580 -17.65 -13.36 -13.55
C ALA A 580 -19.18 -13.17 -13.51
N VAL A 581 -19.80 -13.33 -12.34
CA VAL A 581 -21.24 -13.14 -12.16
C VAL A 581 -21.62 -11.65 -12.26
N GLU A 582 -20.88 -10.75 -11.61
CA GLU A 582 -21.13 -9.31 -11.65
C GLU A 582 -21.01 -8.72 -13.05
N ASN A 583 -20.10 -9.25 -13.87
CA ASN A 583 -19.87 -8.81 -15.25
C ASN A 583 -20.66 -9.63 -16.29
N SER A 584 -21.66 -10.41 -15.85
CA SER A 584 -22.51 -11.23 -16.73
C SER A 584 -21.75 -12.20 -17.65
N GLN A 585 -20.63 -12.76 -17.18
CA GLN A 585 -19.79 -13.73 -17.89
C GLN A 585 -20.17 -15.19 -17.60
N SER A 586 -21.45 -15.46 -17.44
CA SER A 586 -21.98 -16.79 -17.10
C SER A 586 -21.58 -17.88 -18.11
N GLN A 587 -21.28 -17.52 -19.36
CA GLN A 587 -20.81 -18.43 -20.42
C GLN A 587 -19.49 -19.14 -20.10
N VAL A 588 -18.67 -18.58 -19.20
CA VAL A 588 -17.38 -19.17 -18.80
C VAL A 588 -17.59 -20.42 -17.94
N LEU A 589 -18.75 -20.55 -17.30
CA LEU A 589 -19.09 -21.67 -16.42
C LEU A 589 -19.68 -22.85 -17.20
N VAL A 590 -18.84 -23.52 -17.98
CA VAL A 590 -19.23 -24.66 -18.83
C VAL A 590 -19.82 -25.85 -18.03
N ASN A 591 -19.43 -26.01 -16.75
CA ASN A 591 -19.93 -27.08 -15.88
C ASN A 591 -20.30 -26.58 -14.48
N ALA A 592 -21.34 -25.73 -14.42
CA ALA A 592 -21.88 -25.22 -13.16
C ALA A 592 -22.26 -26.34 -12.17
N LYS A 593 -22.75 -27.49 -12.66
CA LYS A 593 -23.13 -28.63 -11.81
C LYS A 593 -21.94 -29.26 -11.07
N ALA A 594 -20.81 -29.48 -11.76
CA ALA A 594 -19.61 -30.00 -11.12
C ALA A 594 -19.04 -29.00 -10.11
N MET A 595 -19.05 -27.71 -10.45
CA MET A 595 -18.66 -26.64 -9.54
C MET A 595 -19.51 -26.62 -8.26
N CYS A 596 -20.84 -26.60 -8.40
CA CYS A 596 -21.76 -26.62 -7.27
C CYS A 596 -21.58 -27.86 -6.41
N SER A 597 -21.34 -29.02 -7.04
CA SER A 597 -21.09 -30.29 -6.33
C SER A 597 -19.79 -30.24 -5.53
N ALA A 598 -18.72 -29.66 -6.09
CA ALA A 598 -17.44 -29.50 -5.41
C ALA A 598 -17.52 -28.53 -4.22
N LEU A 599 -18.19 -27.38 -4.40
CA LEU A 599 -18.43 -26.39 -3.34
C LEU A 599 -19.30 -26.98 -2.22
N LYS A 600 -20.42 -27.63 -2.57
CA LYS A 600 -21.31 -28.27 -1.60
C LYS A 600 -20.57 -29.34 -0.77
N ARG A 601 -19.86 -30.25 -1.42
CA ARG A 601 -19.08 -31.32 -0.75
C ARG A 601 -18.07 -30.74 0.23
N THR A 602 -17.48 -29.60 -0.10
CA THR A 602 -16.50 -28.92 0.75
C THR A 602 -17.16 -28.28 1.98
N ILE A 603 -18.32 -27.67 1.84
CA ILE A 603 -19.04 -27.10 3.00
C ILE A 603 -19.52 -28.23 3.93
N GLU A 604 -19.90 -29.38 3.37
CA GLU A 604 -20.30 -30.58 4.10
C GLU A 604 -19.14 -31.33 4.76
N SER A 605 -17.89 -31.12 4.33
CA SER A 605 -16.72 -31.68 4.98
C SER A 605 -16.24 -30.80 6.15
N SER A 606 -15.35 -31.33 6.99
CA SER A 606 -14.78 -30.59 8.12
C SER A 606 -13.59 -29.75 7.66
N VAL A 607 -13.85 -28.63 6.98
CA VAL A 607 -12.84 -27.70 6.48
C VAL A 607 -12.65 -26.49 7.42
N PRO A 608 -11.51 -25.78 7.34
CA PRO A 608 -11.32 -24.50 8.02
C PRO A 608 -12.46 -23.51 7.75
N LEU A 609 -12.78 -22.67 8.74
CA LEU A 609 -13.91 -21.74 8.68
C LEU A 609 -13.85 -20.81 7.46
N GLU A 610 -12.66 -20.30 7.13
CA GLU A 610 -12.48 -19.35 6.03
C GLU A 610 -12.69 -20.00 4.67
N THR A 611 -12.22 -21.24 4.50
CA THR A 611 -12.52 -22.08 3.34
C THR A 611 -14.04 -22.24 3.15
N MET A 612 -14.75 -22.57 4.23
CA MET A 612 -16.20 -22.75 4.20
C MET A 612 -16.92 -21.47 3.79
N ARG A 613 -16.47 -20.31 4.31
CA ARG A 613 -17.01 -18.99 3.96
C ARG A 613 -16.80 -18.67 2.49
N ASN A 614 -15.58 -18.86 1.99
CA ASN A 614 -15.26 -18.65 0.58
C ASN A 614 -16.13 -19.52 -0.32
N CYS A 615 -16.27 -20.82 -0.01
CA CYS A 615 -17.11 -21.71 -0.80
C CYS A 615 -18.60 -21.36 -0.73
N ALA A 616 -19.10 -20.89 0.42
CA ALA A 616 -20.47 -20.46 0.57
C ALA A 616 -20.76 -19.15 -0.19
N ASP A 617 -19.81 -18.20 -0.18
CA ASP A 617 -19.86 -16.97 -1.01
C ASP A 617 -19.86 -17.31 -2.50
N SER A 618 -18.96 -18.19 -2.94
CA SER A 618 -18.92 -18.72 -4.31
C SER A 618 -20.25 -19.34 -4.74
N LEU A 619 -20.85 -20.17 -3.88
CA LEU A 619 -22.11 -20.85 -4.17
C LEU A 619 -23.28 -19.85 -4.24
N LEU A 620 -23.31 -18.85 -3.36
CA LEU A 620 -24.31 -17.79 -3.37
C LEU A 620 -24.19 -16.89 -4.61
N SER A 621 -22.97 -16.54 -5.01
CA SER A 621 -22.73 -15.78 -6.24
C SER A 621 -23.24 -16.54 -7.47
N LEU A 622 -22.97 -17.84 -7.55
CA LEU A 622 -23.53 -18.69 -8.62
C LEU A 622 -25.06 -18.75 -8.58
N ALA A 623 -25.67 -18.76 -7.39
CA ALA A 623 -27.12 -18.82 -7.22
C ALA A 623 -27.85 -17.60 -7.82
N LYS A 624 -27.16 -16.49 -8.12
CA LYS A 624 -27.77 -15.34 -8.84
C LYS A 624 -28.20 -15.72 -10.26
N ASN A 625 -27.40 -16.54 -10.95
CA ASN A 625 -27.58 -16.83 -12.38
C ASN A 625 -27.92 -18.30 -12.71
N PHE A 626 -27.69 -19.23 -11.77
CA PHE A 626 -27.86 -20.67 -12.00
C PHE A 626 -28.82 -21.30 -10.99
N ASP A 627 -29.90 -21.93 -11.48
CA ASP A 627 -30.90 -22.57 -10.63
C ASP A 627 -30.36 -23.84 -9.95
N GLU A 628 -29.38 -24.51 -10.56
CA GLU A 628 -28.67 -25.63 -9.91
C GLU A 628 -27.92 -25.18 -8.65
N ALA A 629 -27.34 -23.98 -8.66
CA ALA A 629 -26.65 -23.42 -7.51
C ALA A 629 -27.64 -23.01 -6.41
N LYS A 630 -28.79 -22.42 -6.76
CA LYS A 630 -29.90 -22.16 -5.82
C LYS A 630 -30.36 -23.46 -5.16
N THR A 631 -30.59 -24.49 -5.97
CA THR A 631 -31.02 -25.81 -5.49
C THR A 631 -29.97 -26.43 -4.57
N ALA A 632 -28.69 -26.40 -4.95
CA ALA A 632 -27.60 -26.91 -4.13
C ALA A 632 -27.46 -26.18 -2.78
N PHE A 633 -27.61 -24.85 -2.77
CA PHE A 633 -27.59 -24.03 -1.55
C PHE A 633 -28.78 -24.35 -0.63
N LEU A 634 -29.98 -24.51 -1.20
CA LEU A 634 -31.18 -24.89 -0.45
C LEU A 634 -31.08 -26.32 0.12
N ASP A 635 -30.62 -27.29 -0.68
CA ASP A 635 -30.41 -28.66 -0.24
C ASP A 635 -29.39 -28.76 0.90
N LEU A 636 -28.29 -28.00 0.78
CA LEU A 636 -27.27 -27.89 1.82
C LEU A 636 -27.87 -27.30 3.11
N SER A 637 -28.65 -26.24 2.99
CA SER A 637 -29.29 -25.58 4.14
C SER A 637 -30.29 -26.52 4.84
N LYS A 638 -31.10 -27.26 4.07
CA LYS A 638 -32.01 -28.29 4.60
C LYS A 638 -31.27 -29.44 5.30
N SER A 639 -30.15 -29.89 4.71
CA SER A 639 -29.30 -30.94 5.30
C SER A 639 -28.73 -30.51 6.65
N VAL A 640 -28.16 -29.29 6.73
CA VAL A 640 -27.62 -28.72 7.97
C VAL A 640 -28.73 -28.52 9.01
N HIS A 641 -29.89 -28.01 8.61
CA HIS A 641 -31.05 -27.87 9.49
C HIS A 641 -31.50 -29.21 10.08
N THR A 642 -31.71 -30.21 9.23
CA THR A 642 -32.17 -31.55 9.64
C THR A 642 -31.19 -32.18 10.62
N THR A 643 -29.89 -32.13 10.30
CA THR A 643 -28.82 -32.63 11.18
C THR A 643 -28.81 -31.88 12.52
N CYS A 644 -29.03 -30.57 12.53
CA CYS A 644 -29.09 -29.77 13.75
C CYS A 644 -30.28 -30.18 14.64
N VAL A 645 -31.47 -30.36 14.04
CA VAL A 645 -32.67 -30.79 14.76
C VAL A 645 -32.49 -32.20 15.36
N GLU A 646 -31.91 -33.14 14.61
CA GLU A 646 -31.60 -34.49 15.08
C GLU A 646 -30.62 -34.48 16.26
N LEU A 647 -29.52 -33.73 16.17
CA LEU A 647 -28.52 -33.63 17.24
C LEU A 647 -29.06 -32.90 18.49
N LEU A 648 -29.98 -31.95 18.33
CA LEU A 648 -30.68 -31.30 19.43
C LEU A 648 -31.72 -32.22 20.11
N GLN A 649 -32.01 -33.40 19.54
CA GLN A 649 -32.84 -34.44 20.17
C GLN A 649 -32.06 -35.38 21.07
N ASP A 650 -30.75 -35.53 20.83
CA ASP A 650 -29.90 -36.46 21.56
C ASP A 650 -28.87 -35.72 22.44
N SER A 651 -29.15 -35.65 23.74
CA SER A 651 -28.27 -35.04 24.74
C SER A 651 -26.89 -35.72 24.82
N THR A 652 -26.73 -36.95 24.34
CA THR A 652 -25.45 -37.68 24.39
C THR A 652 -24.47 -37.27 23.29
N ARG A 653 -24.98 -36.65 22.21
CA ARG A 653 -24.20 -36.28 21.00
C ARG A 653 -23.98 -34.77 20.86
N LEU A 654 -24.18 -33.99 21.93
CA LEU A 654 -24.05 -32.52 21.92
C LEU A 654 -22.70 -32.01 21.39
N GLN A 655 -21.63 -32.79 21.50
CA GLN A 655 -20.32 -32.37 20.97
C GLN A 655 -20.27 -32.34 19.44
N GLU A 656 -21.08 -33.18 18.76
CA GLU A 656 -21.21 -33.22 17.30
C GLU A 656 -21.97 -32.01 16.74
N LEU A 657 -22.67 -31.26 17.60
CA LEU A 657 -23.43 -30.08 17.21
C LEU A 657 -22.52 -28.91 16.80
N ARG A 658 -21.27 -28.87 17.27
CA ARG A 658 -20.33 -27.76 16.97
C ARG A 658 -20.08 -27.55 15.47
N PRO A 659 -19.58 -28.55 14.69
CA PRO A 659 -19.34 -28.36 13.25
C PRO A 659 -20.64 -28.03 12.49
N VAL A 660 -21.77 -28.56 12.93
CA VAL A 660 -23.09 -28.28 12.32
C VAL A 660 -23.51 -26.84 12.58
N LEU A 661 -23.34 -26.32 13.79
CA LEU A 661 -23.63 -24.92 14.10
C LEU A 661 -22.67 -23.94 13.42
N PHE A 662 -21.41 -24.32 13.20
CA PHE A 662 -20.51 -23.53 12.35
C PHE A 662 -21.06 -23.39 10.92
N ARG A 663 -21.52 -24.49 10.31
CA ARG A 663 -22.17 -24.45 8.99
C ARG A 663 -23.47 -23.64 9.01
N PHE A 664 -24.28 -23.83 10.05
CA PHE A 664 -25.49 -23.05 10.28
C PHE A 664 -25.19 -21.55 10.27
N LEU A 665 -24.18 -21.11 11.05
CA LEU A 665 -23.78 -19.72 11.13
C LEU A 665 -23.19 -19.19 9.82
N THR A 666 -22.45 -20.01 9.09
CA THR A 666 -21.95 -19.63 7.77
C THR A 666 -23.10 -19.37 6.80
N LEU A 667 -24.11 -20.23 6.77
CA LEU A 667 -25.24 -20.12 5.85
C LEU A 667 -26.26 -19.04 6.26
N VAL A 668 -26.61 -18.93 7.55
CA VAL A 668 -27.62 -17.96 8.04
C VAL A 668 -27.21 -16.51 7.80
N ASN A 669 -25.90 -16.24 7.81
CA ASN A 669 -25.32 -14.92 7.52
C ASN A 669 -25.27 -14.62 6.00
N ARG A 670 -25.78 -15.51 5.14
CA ARG A 670 -25.76 -15.40 3.67
C ARG A 670 -27.16 -15.36 3.06
N GLY A 671 -28.15 -14.87 3.82
CA GLY A 671 -29.47 -14.57 3.25
C GLY A 671 -30.53 -15.66 3.40
N ILE A 672 -30.36 -16.65 4.29
CA ILE A 672 -31.35 -17.72 4.51
C ILE A 672 -31.69 -17.91 5.99
N ASP A 673 -32.98 -18.14 6.30
CA ASP A 673 -33.39 -18.62 7.62
C ASP A 673 -33.06 -20.11 7.77
N MET A 674 -32.03 -20.40 8.54
CA MET A 674 -31.58 -21.77 8.81
C MET A 674 -32.49 -22.52 9.81
N SER A 675 -33.45 -21.85 10.44
CA SER A 675 -34.45 -22.50 11.28
C SER A 675 -35.66 -23.03 10.49
N PHE A 676 -35.86 -22.57 9.25
CA PHE A 676 -37.05 -22.89 8.44
C PHE A 676 -38.36 -22.75 9.23
N GLY A 677 -38.48 -21.72 10.07
CA GLY A 677 -39.64 -21.50 10.94
C GLY A 677 -39.78 -22.46 12.14
N SER A 678 -38.81 -23.35 12.39
CA SER A 678 -38.86 -24.33 13.50
C SER A 678 -38.64 -23.67 14.87
N THR A 679 -39.75 -23.34 15.55
CA THR A 679 -39.73 -22.83 16.93
C THR A 679 -39.22 -23.88 17.92
N THR A 680 -39.46 -25.17 17.63
CA THR A 680 -38.96 -26.30 18.43
C THR A 680 -37.42 -26.35 18.47
N MET A 681 -36.75 -26.08 17.34
CA MET A 681 -35.28 -26.03 17.30
C MET A 681 -34.73 -24.93 18.21
N LEU A 682 -35.33 -23.73 18.15
CA LEU A 682 -34.93 -22.59 18.98
C LEU A 682 -35.17 -22.83 20.46
N GLN A 683 -36.34 -23.38 20.82
CA GLN A 683 -36.67 -23.73 22.20
C GLN A 683 -35.67 -24.75 22.78
N ARG A 684 -35.24 -25.75 21.99
CA ARG A 684 -34.21 -26.72 22.41
C ARG A 684 -32.85 -26.07 22.62
N GLN A 685 -32.43 -25.16 21.72
CA GLN A 685 -31.19 -24.41 21.90
C GLN A 685 -31.25 -23.51 23.15
N LEU A 686 -32.36 -22.82 23.37
CA LEU A 686 -32.59 -22.01 24.57
C LEU A 686 -32.60 -22.86 25.85
N ALA A 687 -33.17 -24.07 25.82
CA ALA A 687 -33.13 -25.00 26.96
C ALA A 687 -31.71 -25.41 27.35
N LEU A 688 -30.83 -25.66 26.37
CA LEU A 688 -29.41 -25.98 26.60
C LEU A 688 -28.63 -24.76 27.14
N LEU A 689 -28.91 -23.55 26.64
CA LEU A 689 -28.35 -22.32 27.20
C LEU A 689 -28.81 -22.09 28.65
N ARG A 690 -30.07 -22.41 28.99
CA ARG A 690 -30.55 -22.40 30.38
C ARG A 690 -29.85 -23.44 31.25
N ALA A 691 -29.61 -24.65 30.74
CA ALA A 691 -28.85 -25.66 31.45
C ALA A 691 -27.44 -25.16 31.78
N ARG A 692 -26.81 -24.43 30.85
CA ARG A 692 -25.53 -23.75 31.07
C ARG A 692 -25.59 -22.67 32.15
N VAL A 693 -26.63 -21.84 32.14
CA VAL A 693 -26.85 -20.84 33.20
C VAL A 693 -27.04 -21.51 34.55
N ALA A 694 -27.91 -22.51 34.65
CA ALA A 694 -28.21 -23.22 35.89
C ALA A 694 -26.94 -23.86 36.48
N TRP A 695 -26.14 -24.51 35.64
CA TRP A 695 -24.86 -25.07 36.02
C TRP A 695 -23.86 -23.99 36.47
N SER A 696 -23.80 -22.84 35.78
CA SER A 696 -22.87 -21.75 36.13
C SER A 696 -23.22 -21.12 37.47
N ARG A 697 -24.52 -20.90 37.73
CA ARG A 697 -25.04 -20.42 39.03
C ARG A 697 -24.71 -21.39 40.16
N GLU A 698 -24.98 -22.67 39.97
CA GLU A 698 -24.72 -23.69 40.99
C GLU A 698 -23.23 -23.78 41.30
N ARG A 699 -22.39 -23.81 40.25
CA ARG A 699 -20.94 -23.79 40.41
C ARG A 699 -20.45 -22.53 41.14
N ARG A 700 -21.08 -21.38 40.93
CA ARG A 700 -20.71 -20.12 41.60
C ARG A 700 -21.02 -20.19 43.09
N LYS A 701 -22.22 -20.65 43.45
CA LYS A 701 -22.60 -20.89 44.84
C LYS A 701 -21.66 -21.87 45.53
N MET A 702 -21.27 -22.95 44.85
CA MET A 702 -20.30 -23.91 45.39
C MET A 702 -18.92 -23.28 45.66
N LEU A 703 -18.43 -22.44 44.74
CA LEU A 703 -17.15 -21.73 44.90
C LEU A 703 -17.22 -20.69 46.02
N GLU A 704 -18.32 -19.94 46.13
CA GLU A 704 -18.56 -18.98 47.23
C GLU A 704 -18.63 -19.69 48.60
N GLN A 705 -19.34 -20.81 48.68
CA GLN A 705 -19.40 -21.63 49.89
C GLN A 705 -18.04 -22.25 50.23
N GLN A 706 -17.24 -22.62 49.24
CA GLN A 706 -15.88 -23.11 49.44
C GLN A 706 -14.97 -21.98 49.95
N ALA A 707 -15.02 -20.79 49.34
CA ALA A 707 -14.27 -19.61 49.76
C ALA A 707 -14.64 -19.18 51.18
N GLN A 708 -15.93 -19.21 51.54
CA GLN A 708 -16.38 -18.96 52.91
C GLN A 708 -15.86 -20.00 53.91
N ARG A 709 -15.81 -21.28 53.53
CA ARG A 709 -15.26 -22.36 54.38
C ARG A 709 -13.73 -22.32 54.52
N GLU A 710 -13.03 -21.80 53.52
CA GLU A 710 -11.58 -21.59 53.55
C GLU A 710 -11.25 -20.33 54.39
N ASN A 711 -12.02 -19.23 54.26
CA ASN A 711 -11.88 -18.05 55.11
C ASN A 711 -12.19 -18.31 56.60
N ILE A 712 -13.09 -19.25 56.93
CA ILE A 712 -13.37 -19.63 58.33
C ILE A 712 -12.23 -20.47 58.95
N LYS A 713 -11.35 -21.06 58.13
CA LYS A 713 -10.18 -21.82 58.63
C LYS A 713 -8.94 -20.97 58.85
N ASP A 714 -8.91 -19.76 58.29
CA ASP A 714 -7.82 -18.80 58.42
C ASP A 714 -8.27 -17.57 59.23
N GLU A 715 -8.60 -17.75 60.51
CA GLU A 715 -8.53 -16.66 61.50
C GLU A 715 -7.31 -16.85 62.44
N PRO A 716 -6.67 -15.75 62.87
CA PRO A 716 -5.22 -15.70 63.04
C PRO A 716 -4.78 -15.96 64.47
N ASN A 717 -3.82 -16.88 64.66
CA ASN A 717 -2.97 -16.85 65.84
C ASN A 717 -1.82 -15.86 65.59
N ILE A 718 -1.76 -14.84 66.43
CA ILE A 718 -0.98 -13.61 66.29
C ILE A 718 0.53 -13.88 66.46
N SER A 719 1.35 -13.43 65.50
CA SER A 719 2.62 -12.72 65.75
C SER A 719 3.21 -12.11 64.47
N PRO A 720 3.78 -10.89 64.51
CA PRO A 720 4.23 -10.19 63.32
C PRO A 720 5.65 -10.62 62.94
N ARG A 721 5.84 -11.10 61.71
CA ARG A 721 7.17 -11.11 61.08
C ARG A 721 7.09 -10.56 59.65
N SER A 722 8.05 -9.69 59.39
CA SER A 722 8.38 -8.88 58.22
C SER A 722 8.21 -9.54 56.84
N PRO A 723 8.02 -8.75 55.77
CA PRO A 723 7.94 -9.26 54.41
C PRO A 723 9.32 -9.76 53.94
N ARG A 724 9.42 -11.03 53.60
CA ARG A 724 10.49 -11.55 52.74
C ARG A 724 9.86 -12.25 51.54
N SER A 725 10.21 -11.76 50.37
CA SER A 725 9.97 -12.35 49.05
C SER A 725 10.44 -13.80 48.98
N PRO A 726 9.90 -14.60 48.04
CA PRO A 726 10.76 -15.61 47.45
C PRO A 726 10.68 -15.70 45.92
N LEU A 727 11.88 -15.59 45.35
CA LEU A 727 12.29 -16.16 44.08
C LEU A 727 12.20 -17.69 44.09
N LEU A 728 12.01 -18.22 42.88
CA LEU A 728 12.18 -19.58 42.37
C LEU A 728 13.18 -20.50 43.11
N SER A 729 12.78 -21.76 43.32
CA SER A 729 13.57 -22.98 42.99
C SER A 729 12.72 -24.27 43.13
N PRO A 730 13.00 -25.33 42.32
CA PRO A 730 12.21 -26.56 42.26
C PRO A 730 12.84 -27.71 43.08
N GLY A 731 12.01 -28.60 43.63
CA GLY A 731 12.47 -29.88 44.18
C GLY A 731 11.84 -30.24 45.52
N GLY A 732 10.86 -31.14 45.49
CA GLY A 732 10.27 -31.74 46.68
C GLY A 732 8.97 -32.47 46.34
N GLU A 733 9.07 -33.79 46.14
CA GLU A 733 7.91 -34.69 46.07
C GLU A 733 7.06 -34.59 47.36
N PRO A 734 5.71 -34.57 47.26
CA PRO A 734 4.87 -34.82 48.41
C PRO A 734 4.32 -36.24 48.36
N THR A 735 4.77 -37.06 49.31
CA THR A 735 4.12 -38.29 49.75
C THR A 735 2.84 -37.97 50.52
N GLY A 736 1.71 -38.59 50.14
CA GLY A 736 0.46 -38.63 50.92
C GLY A 736 -0.80 -38.12 50.18
N PRO A 737 -1.92 -38.89 50.16
CA PRO A 737 -3.08 -38.54 49.35
C PRO A 737 -3.94 -37.50 50.08
N ARG A 738 -3.63 -36.22 49.91
CA ARG A 738 -4.63 -35.16 50.15
C ARG A 738 -5.69 -35.29 49.06
N LYS A 739 -6.83 -35.92 49.37
CA LYS A 739 -8.06 -35.86 48.57
C LYS A 739 -8.48 -34.40 48.42
N ARG A 740 -7.89 -33.66 47.46
CA ARG A 740 -8.52 -32.47 46.87
C ARG A 740 -9.85 -32.96 46.32
N ARG A 741 -10.94 -32.59 46.98
CA ARG A 741 -12.31 -32.81 46.49
C ARG A 741 -12.35 -32.19 45.09
N ARG A 742 -12.28 -33.01 44.03
CA ARG A 742 -12.40 -32.53 42.65
C ARG A 742 -13.77 -31.85 42.55
N LEU A 743 -13.78 -30.55 42.25
CA LEU A 743 -14.98 -29.82 41.87
C LEU A 743 -15.71 -30.64 40.79
N GLN A 744 -17.03 -30.75 40.92
CA GLN A 744 -17.88 -31.59 40.08
C GLN A 744 -17.61 -31.26 38.59
N SER A 745 -17.27 -32.29 37.81
CA SER A 745 -17.04 -32.12 36.37
C SER A 745 -18.33 -31.63 35.70
N ARG A 746 -18.19 -30.80 34.67
CA ARG A 746 -19.30 -30.34 33.84
C ARG A 746 -20.10 -31.57 33.34
N PRO A 747 -21.42 -31.64 33.57
CA PRO A 747 -22.27 -32.68 33.00
C PRO A 747 -22.23 -32.71 31.46
N ASP A 748 -22.43 -33.87 30.84
CA ASP A 748 -22.35 -34.03 29.38
C ASP A 748 -23.51 -33.35 28.64
N ASP A 749 -24.65 -33.14 29.33
CA ASP A 749 -25.84 -32.43 28.85
C ASP A 749 -25.71 -30.89 28.93
N VAL A 750 -24.60 -30.36 29.46
CA VAL A 750 -24.35 -28.92 29.55
C VAL A 750 -23.34 -28.47 28.48
N PRO A 751 -23.67 -27.48 27.62
CA PRO A 751 -22.75 -27.05 26.57
C PRO A 751 -21.46 -26.45 27.15
N ASP A 752 -20.35 -26.65 26.44
CA ASP A 752 -19.08 -26.04 26.80
C ASP A 752 -19.04 -24.59 26.32
N VAL A 753 -17.93 -23.90 26.59
CA VAL A 753 -17.73 -22.50 26.18
C VAL A 753 -17.92 -22.34 24.67
N ARG A 754 -17.27 -23.16 23.84
CA ARG A 754 -17.36 -23.03 22.37
C ARG A 754 -18.77 -23.29 21.85
N LEU A 755 -19.42 -24.35 22.32
CA LEU A 755 -20.80 -24.64 21.91
C LEU A 755 -21.78 -23.56 22.39
N THR A 756 -21.58 -23.02 23.59
CA THR A 756 -22.41 -21.92 24.13
C THR A 756 -22.31 -20.67 23.25
N LEU A 757 -21.11 -20.30 22.79
CA LEU A 757 -20.92 -19.17 21.87
C LEU A 757 -21.67 -19.39 20.55
N LEU A 758 -21.50 -20.57 19.93
CA LEU A 758 -22.17 -20.90 18.67
C LEU A 758 -23.70 -20.91 18.80
N MET A 759 -24.21 -21.46 19.90
CA MET A 759 -25.65 -21.51 20.16
C MET A 759 -26.25 -20.13 20.39
N LEU A 760 -25.53 -19.27 21.13
CA LEU A 760 -25.98 -17.91 21.37
C LEU A 760 -26.05 -17.10 20.07
N GLU A 761 -25.04 -17.24 19.21
CA GLU A 761 -25.04 -16.63 17.88
C GLU A 761 -26.14 -17.22 16.98
N SER A 762 -26.33 -18.54 16.96
CA SER A 762 -27.31 -19.19 16.07
C SER A 762 -28.75 -18.86 16.45
N VAL A 763 -29.09 -18.85 17.74
CA VAL A 763 -30.42 -18.45 18.22
C VAL A 763 -30.65 -16.96 17.92
N SER A 764 -29.67 -16.10 18.17
CA SER A 764 -29.79 -14.67 17.87
C SER A 764 -30.01 -14.44 16.37
N ALA A 765 -29.27 -15.13 15.51
CA ALA A 765 -29.42 -15.04 14.06
C ALA A 765 -30.80 -15.50 13.57
N ALA A 766 -31.29 -16.64 14.08
CA ALA A 766 -32.61 -17.15 13.71
C ALA A 766 -33.76 -16.22 14.18
N VAL A 767 -33.67 -15.70 15.40
CA VAL A 767 -34.65 -14.73 15.92
C VAL A 767 -34.65 -13.44 15.09
N MET A 768 -33.48 -12.94 14.69
CA MET A 768 -33.39 -11.80 13.76
C MET A 768 -34.11 -12.07 12.44
N TRP A 769 -33.94 -13.28 11.87
CA TRP A 769 -34.66 -13.68 10.66
C TRP A 769 -36.17 -13.73 10.84
N HIS A 770 -36.66 -14.31 11.93
CA HIS A 770 -38.09 -14.35 12.23
C HIS A 770 -38.70 -12.97 12.39
N VAL A 771 -37.99 -12.06 13.08
CA VAL A 771 -38.41 -10.66 13.21
C VAL A 771 -38.43 -9.97 11.85
N ARG A 772 -37.41 -10.17 11.00
CA ARG A 772 -37.37 -9.59 9.65
C ARG A 772 -38.57 -10.04 8.80
N MET A 773 -38.90 -11.32 8.83
CA MET A 773 -40.06 -11.86 8.10
C MET A 773 -41.38 -11.31 8.64
N ALA A 774 -41.55 -11.24 9.96
CA ALA A 774 -42.73 -10.66 10.59
C ALA A 774 -42.88 -9.15 10.29
N PHE A 775 -41.77 -8.40 10.33
CA PHE A 775 -41.72 -6.99 9.99
C PHE A 775 -42.06 -6.74 8.51
N TRP A 776 -41.49 -7.53 7.58
CA TRP A 776 -41.81 -7.44 6.16
C TRP A 776 -43.32 -7.54 5.91
N VAL A 777 -43.98 -8.55 6.49
CA VAL A 777 -45.43 -8.72 6.35
C VAL A 777 -46.22 -7.51 6.89
N GLU A 778 -45.79 -6.89 7.99
CA GLU A 778 -46.48 -5.73 8.56
C GLU A 778 -46.29 -4.45 7.75
N THR A 779 -45.10 -4.24 7.19
CA THR A 779 -44.84 -3.09 6.33
C THR A 779 -45.66 -3.14 5.05
N GLN A 780 -45.91 -4.33 4.50
CA GLN A 780 -46.80 -4.55 3.35
C GLN A 780 -48.29 -4.60 3.74
N GLY A 781 -48.60 -4.54 5.04
CA GLY A 781 -49.94 -4.68 5.60
C GLY A 781 -50.88 -3.50 5.45
N VAL A 782 -50.51 -2.47 4.68
CA VAL A 782 -51.36 -1.29 4.39
C VAL A 782 -52.62 -1.68 3.61
N SER A 783 -52.57 -2.77 2.82
CA SER A 783 -53.74 -3.38 2.18
C SER A 783 -53.86 -4.88 2.53
N PRO A 784 -55.09 -5.43 2.65
CA PRO A 784 -55.29 -6.86 2.88
C PRO A 784 -54.66 -7.75 1.80
N GLU A 785 -54.64 -7.27 0.56
CA GLU A 785 -54.03 -7.96 -0.59
C GLU A 785 -52.50 -7.95 -0.50
N GLY A 786 -51.89 -6.82 -0.12
CA GLY A 786 -50.45 -6.69 0.08
C GLY A 786 -49.94 -7.57 1.23
N ARG A 787 -50.71 -7.64 2.32
CA ARG A 787 -50.41 -8.56 3.44
C ARG A 787 -50.41 -10.02 2.99
N LYS A 788 -51.46 -10.45 2.28
CA LYS A 788 -51.59 -11.84 1.81
C LYS A 788 -50.50 -12.21 0.81
N ALA A 789 -50.10 -11.28 -0.07
CA ALA A 789 -48.99 -11.47 -0.99
C ALA A 789 -47.64 -11.61 -0.25
N ALA A 790 -47.40 -10.78 0.77
CA ALA A 790 -46.21 -10.86 1.60
C ALA A 790 -46.15 -12.15 2.42
N GLU A 791 -47.28 -12.62 2.98
CA GLU A 791 -47.38 -13.90 3.68
C GLU A 791 -47.07 -15.08 2.75
N LEU A 792 -47.56 -15.04 1.50
CA LEU A 792 -47.26 -16.06 0.49
C LEU A 792 -45.76 -16.05 0.13
N GLN A 793 -45.16 -14.87 -0.03
CA GLN A 793 -43.73 -14.73 -0.30
C GLN A 793 -42.86 -15.28 0.84
N VAL A 794 -43.21 -14.98 2.10
CA VAL A 794 -42.51 -15.54 3.27
C VAL A 794 -42.70 -17.05 3.36
N SER A 795 -43.91 -17.56 3.09
CA SER A 795 -44.18 -18.99 3.02
C SER A 795 -43.31 -19.67 1.96
N GLU A 796 -43.11 -19.05 0.79
CA GLU A 796 -42.23 -19.56 -0.27
C GLU A 796 -40.76 -19.57 0.17
N MET A 797 -40.28 -18.48 0.78
CA MET A 797 -38.92 -18.40 1.35
C MET A 797 -38.66 -19.50 2.38
N LEU A 798 -39.65 -19.79 3.22
CA LEU A 798 -39.62 -20.85 4.22
C LEU A 798 -40.01 -22.23 3.68
N GLN A 799 -39.99 -22.42 2.36
CA GLN A 799 -40.20 -23.72 1.70
C GLN A 799 -41.57 -24.36 1.98
N GLY A 800 -42.62 -23.54 2.02
CA GLY A 800 -44.00 -23.97 2.23
C GLY A 800 -44.48 -23.91 3.69
N PHE A 801 -43.79 -23.16 4.55
CA PHE A 801 -44.21 -22.96 5.93
C PHE A 801 -45.52 -22.16 6.03
N THR A 802 -46.56 -22.77 6.58
CA THR A 802 -47.93 -22.20 6.63
C THR A 802 -48.30 -21.58 7.97
N GLU A 803 -47.46 -21.73 9.01
CA GLU A 803 -47.76 -21.32 10.39
C GLU A 803 -47.19 -19.94 10.78
N LEU A 804 -47.05 -19.03 9.81
CA LEU A 804 -46.50 -17.70 10.04
C LEU A 804 -47.25 -16.87 11.11
N PRO A 805 -48.59 -16.93 11.23
CA PRO A 805 -49.31 -16.25 12.31
C PRO A 805 -48.94 -16.76 13.71
N LEU A 806 -48.68 -18.07 13.84
CA LEU A 806 -48.24 -18.69 15.09
C LEU A 806 -46.83 -18.25 15.44
N LEU A 807 -45.90 -18.32 14.47
CA LEU A 807 -44.53 -17.84 14.64
C LEU A 807 -44.50 -16.37 15.11
N ARG A 808 -45.32 -15.53 14.48
CA ARG A 808 -45.46 -14.11 14.85
C ARG A 808 -45.97 -13.93 16.28
N ALA A 809 -46.94 -14.72 16.71
CA ALA A 809 -47.50 -14.65 18.07
C ALA A 809 -46.47 -15.06 19.14
N GLU A 810 -45.55 -15.97 18.82
CA GLU A 810 -44.51 -16.47 19.73
C GLU A 810 -43.28 -15.54 19.83
N LEU A 811 -43.03 -14.68 18.83
CA LEU A 811 -41.83 -13.82 18.77
C LEU A 811 -41.58 -12.98 20.03
N PRO A 812 -42.56 -12.26 20.62
CA PRO A 812 -42.32 -11.47 21.84
C PRO A 812 -41.89 -12.34 23.04
N GLY A 813 -42.44 -13.55 23.12
CA GLY A 813 -42.07 -14.54 24.14
C GLY A 813 -40.62 -15.01 23.96
N MET A 814 -40.26 -15.39 22.73
CA MET A 814 -38.88 -15.81 22.40
C MET A 814 -37.86 -14.69 22.63
N MET A 815 -38.19 -13.44 22.25
CA MET A 815 -37.34 -12.27 22.48
C MET A 815 -37.09 -12.02 23.95
N THR A 816 -38.14 -12.15 24.77
CA THR A 816 -38.04 -11.98 26.23
C THR A 816 -37.20 -13.10 26.85
N GLU A 817 -37.43 -14.34 26.43
CA GLU A 817 -36.69 -15.51 26.86
C GLU A 817 -35.19 -15.40 26.55
N LEU A 818 -34.84 -15.06 25.31
CA LEU A 818 -33.45 -14.92 24.88
C LEU A 818 -32.75 -13.76 25.62
N ARG A 819 -33.43 -12.61 25.78
CA ARG A 819 -32.91 -11.49 26.58
C ARG A 819 -32.62 -11.90 28.02
N ASN A 820 -33.50 -12.68 28.64
CA ASN A 820 -33.28 -13.20 29.99
C ASN A 820 -32.04 -14.11 30.01
N VAL A 821 -31.96 -15.10 29.11
CA VAL A 821 -30.79 -16.01 29.02
C VAL A 821 -29.47 -15.24 28.84
N CYS A 822 -29.43 -14.23 27.97
CA CYS A 822 -28.24 -13.38 27.81
C CYS A 822 -27.84 -12.69 29.12
N MET A 823 -28.80 -12.15 29.87
CA MET A 823 -28.52 -11.48 31.15
C MET A 823 -28.09 -12.45 32.23
N GLU A 824 -28.71 -13.63 32.28
CA GLU A 824 -28.29 -14.66 33.22
C GLU A 824 -26.90 -15.22 32.88
N LEU A 825 -26.53 -15.35 31.60
CA LEU A 825 -25.17 -15.73 31.20
C LEU A 825 -24.14 -14.64 31.50
N LEU A 826 -24.50 -13.37 31.24
CA LEU A 826 -23.67 -12.21 31.56
C LEU A 826 -23.34 -12.15 33.05
N ASP A 827 -24.37 -12.34 33.88
CA ASP A 827 -24.22 -12.36 35.33
C ASP A 827 -23.51 -13.61 35.80
N SER A 828 -23.90 -14.82 35.37
CA SER A 828 -23.53 -16.10 36.02
C SER A 828 -22.35 -16.87 35.43
N ASP A 829 -22.00 -16.72 34.15
CA ASP A 829 -20.90 -17.49 33.54
C ASP A 829 -19.53 -17.04 34.06
N PHE A 830 -18.53 -17.92 33.99
CA PHE A 830 -17.15 -17.65 34.43
C PHE A 830 -16.23 -17.24 33.30
N HIS A 831 -16.63 -17.50 32.04
CA HIS A 831 -15.79 -17.28 30.89
C HIS A 831 -16.09 -15.93 30.25
N ALA A 832 -15.10 -15.03 30.24
CA ALA A 832 -15.26 -13.67 29.73
C ALA A 832 -15.79 -13.60 28.29
N LEU A 833 -15.40 -14.54 27.42
CA LEU A 833 -15.93 -14.62 26.04
C LEU A 833 -17.44 -14.88 26.00
N VAL A 834 -17.98 -15.74 26.88
CA VAL A 834 -19.43 -16.03 26.94
C VAL A 834 -20.17 -14.79 27.41
N GLN A 835 -19.64 -14.12 28.44
CA GLN A 835 -20.20 -12.86 28.94
C GLN A 835 -20.21 -11.77 27.85
N ALA A 836 -19.10 -11.58 27.14
CA ALA A 836 -19.00 -10.60 26.06
C ALA A 836 -19.95 -10.93 24.90
N CYS A 837 -20.07 -12.20 24.53
CA CYS A 837 -21.01 -12.64 23.49
C CYS A 837 -22.46 -12.45 23.93
N ALA A 838 -22.80 -12.77 25.19
CA ALA A 838 -24.13 -12.55 25.78
C ALA A 838 -24.51 -11.07 25.84
N PHE A 839 -23.57 -10.21 26.21
CA PHE A 839 -23.72 -8.75 26.12
C PHE A 839 -23.97 -8.31 24.68
N SER A 840 -23.16 -8.77 23.73
CA SER A 840 -23.30 -8.42 22.31
C SER A 840 -24.65 -8.87 21.73
N ALA A 841 -25.07 -10.11 22.01
CA ALA A 841 -26.36 -10.65 21.59
C ALA A 841 -27.52 -9.83 22.17
N TYR A 842 -27.47 -9.50 23.47
CA TYR A 842 -28.47 -8.65 24.12
C TYR A 842 -28.59 -7.28 23.44
N MET A 843 -27.46 -6.61 23.17
CA MET A 843 -27.46 -5.30 22.51
C MET A 843 -28.02 -5.38 21.08
N THR A 844 -27.69 -6.43 20.33
CA THR A 844 -28.26 -6.67 18.99
C THR A 844 -29.78 -6.83 19.05
N LEU A 845 -30.29 -7.60 20.02
CA LEU A 845 -31.74 -7.79 20.21
C LEU A 845 -32.43 -6.48 20.61
N LEU A 846 -31.79 -5.66 21.45
CA LEU A 846 -32.33 -4.36 21.83
C LEU A 846 -32.39 -3.40 20.64
N HIS A 847 -31.32 -3.34 19.83
CA HIS A 847 -31.32 -2.56 18.59
C HIS A 847 -32.42 -3.02 17.62
N LEU A 848 -32.63 -4.34 17.52
CA LEU A 848 -33.70 -4.90 16.70
C LEU A 848 -35.09 -4.45 17.22
N CYS A 849 -35.34 -4.52 18.53
CA CYS A 849 -36.58 -4.02 19.13
C CYS A 849 -36.84 -2.55 18.81
N VAL A 850 -35.81 -1.70 18.88
CA VAL A 850 -35.93 -0.28 18.54
C VAL A 850 -36.21 -0.09 17.04
N GLY A 851 -35.51 -0.83 16.19
CA GLY A 851 -35.61 -0.70 14.74
C GLY A 851 -36.97 -1.07 14.15
N VAL A 852 -37.72 -1.95 14.80
CA VAL A 852 -39.07 -2.36 14.33
C VAL A 852 -40.22 -1.76 15.16
N SER A 853 -39.90 -0.91 16.13
CA SER A 853 -40.86 -0.41 17.13
C SER A 853 -41.98 0.46 16.56
N ASP A 854 -41.89 0.92 15.33
CA ASP A 854 -42.92 1.69 14.63
C ASP A 854 -44.05 0.82 14.04
N THR A 855 -43.83 -0.48 13.93
CA THR A 855 -44.67 -1.40 13.15
C THR A 855 -44.94 -2.72 13.88
N LEU A 856 -43.97 -3.24 14.63
CA LEU A 856 -44.06 -4.54 15.32
C LEU A 856 -43.67 -4.42 16.80
N SER A 857 -44.56 -4.85 17.70
CA SER A 857 -44.20 -5.03 19.11
C SER A 857 -43.49 -6.35 19.33
N LEU A 858 -42.26 -6.29 19.85
CA LEU A 858 -41.50 -7.45 20.33
C LEU A 858 -41.52 -7.59 21.86
N GLU A 859 -42.31 -6.76 22.54
CA GLU A 859 -42.44 -6.75 24.00
C GLU A 859 -43.71 -7.51 24.44
N VAL A 860 -43.59 -8.17 25.60
CA VAL A 860 -44.72 -8.71 26.35
C VAL A 860 -45.16 -7.71 27.42
N ASP A 861 -46.46 -7.63 27.68
CA ASP A 861 -47.05 -6.84 28.75
C ASP A 861 -46.84 -7.51 30.12
N GLU A 862 -47.28 -6.84 31.19
CA GLU A 862 -47.16 -7.34 32.57
C GLU A 862 -47.96 -8.63 32.83
N SER A 863 -48.89 -8.98 31.93
CA SER A 863 -49.64 -10.24 31.94
C SER A 863 -49.01 -11.35 31.08
N GLY A 864 -47.85 -11.07 30.47
CA GLY A 864 -47.15 -11.99 29.58
C GLY A 864 -47.75 -12.09 28.18
N LYS A 865 -48.68 -11.20 27.82
CA LYS A 865 -49.31 -11.16 26.49
C LYS A 865 -48.60 -10.15 25.57
N PRO A 866 -48.56 -10.38 24.26
CA PRO A 866 -48.06 -9.38 23.32
C PRO A 866 -48.83 -8.07 23.46
N ALA A 867 -48.14 -6.93 23.35
CA ALA A 867 -48.82 -5.64 23.33
C ALA A 867 -49.88 -5.59 22.20
N PRO A 868 -51.07 -5.01 22.44
CA PRO A 868 -52.11 -4.92 21.43
C PRO A 868 -51.64 -4.11 20.23
N ALA A 869 -52.05 -4.50 19.03
CA ALA A 869 -51.67 -3.81 17.79
C ALA A 869 -52.12 -2.35 17.86
N THR A 870 -51.16 -1.42 17.89
CA THR A 870 -51.42 0.00 17.71
C THR A 870 -51.45 0.28 16.21
N GLY A 871 -52.41 1.07 15.73
CA GLY A 871 -52.57 1.37 14.30
C GLY A 871 -51.31 1.99 13.67
N TRP A 872 -51.25 1.98 12.33
CA TRP A 872 -50.15 2.53 11.55
C TRP A 872 -49.79 3.97 12.01
N GLY A 873 -48.53 4.20 12.41
CA GLY A 873 -48.04 5.49 12.91
C GLY A 873 -47.85 5.60 14.44
N ALA A 874 -48.13 4.54 15.21
CA ALA A 874 -47.86 4.49 16.65
C ALA A 874 -46.57 3.71 16.97
N THR A 875 -45.67 4.32 17.76
CA THR A 875 -44.41 3.69 18.19
C THR A 875 -44.61 2.88 19.49
N TYR A 876 -44.32 1.59 19.45
CA TYR A 876 -44.27 0.71 20.61
C TYR A 876 -43.10 1.07 21.53
N LYS A 877 -43.34 1.09 22.84
CA LYS A 877 -42.30 1.37 23.82
C LYS A 877 -41.42 0.14 24.05
N VAL A 878 -40.15 0.22 23.64
CA VAL A 878 -39.11 -0.77 23.99
C VAL A 878 -38.76 -0.66 25.47
N ARG A 879 -38.71 -1.79 26.19
CA ARG A 879 -38.48 -1.82 27.64
C ARG A 879 -37.18 -2.56 27.96
N VAL A 880 -36.38 -1.98 28.86
CA VAL A 880 -35.24 -2.66 29.48
C VAL A 880 -35.56 -2.84 30.96
N PRO A 881 -35.76 -4.09 31.43
CA PRO A 881 -35.99 -4.36 32.85
C PRO A 881 -34.87 -3.81 33.74
N LYS A 882 -35.20 -3.34 34.95
CA LYS A 882 -34.23 -2.71 35.87
C LYS A 882 -33.07 -3.65 36.22
N ASN A 883 -33.38 -4.91 36.50
CA ASN A 883 -32.38 -5.96 36.73
C ASN A 883 -31.44 -6.18 35.53
N HIS A 884 -31.92 -6.01 34.30
CA HIS A 884 -31.07 -6.10 33.10
C HIS A 884 -30.16 -4.89 32.99
N MET A 885 -30.66 -3.67 33.25
CA MET A 885 -29.83 -2.47 33.27
C MET A 885 -28.70 -2.59 34.29
N GLU A 886 -29.02 -3.04 35.50
CA GLU A 886 -28.02 -3.28 36.56
C GLU A 886 -26.93 -4.28 36.10
N ALA A 887 -27.31 -5.42 35.52
CA ALA A 887 -26.36 -6.41 35.01
C ALA A 887 -25.47 -5.87 33.88
N LEU A 888 -26.05 -5.13 32.92
CA LEU A 888 -25.32 -4.51 31.81
C LEU A 888 -24.30 -3.49 32.32
N PHE A 889 -24.72 -2.59 33.22
CA PHE A 889 -23.81 -1.60 33.79
C PHE A 889 -22.71 -2.27 34.63
N ASN A 890 -23.03 -3.26 35.46
CA ASN A 890 -22.03 -4.01 36.21
C ASN A 890 -20.94 -4.62 35.30
N HIS A 891 -21.34 -5.18 34.15
CA HIS A 891 -20.38 -5.71 33.18
C HIS A 891 -19.50 -4.60 32.56
N LEU A 892 -20.10 -3.50 32.10
CA LEU A 892 -19.36 -2.36 31.53
C LEU A 892 -18.39 -1.74 32.53
N ASN A 893 -18.80 -1.63 33.79
CA ASN A 893 -17.97 -1.16 34.87
C ASN A 893 -16.75 -2.08 35.10
N GLY A 894 -16.95 -3.41 35.05
CA GLY A 894 -15.86 -4.38 35.12
C GLY A 894 -14.86 -4.26 33.96
N LEU A 895 -15.35 -4.06 32.73
CA LEU A 895 -14.49 -3.81 31.56
C LEU A 895 -13.73 -2.49 31.67
N TYR A 896 -14.36 -1.45 32.20
CA TYR A 896 -13.70 -0.17 32.42
C TYR A 896 -12.56 -0.27 33.43
N VAL A 897 -12.80 -0.96 34.56
CA VAL A 897 -11.77 -1.18 35.58
C VAL A 897 -10.61 -2.00 35.02
N SER A 898 -10.88 -3.06 34.25
CA SER A 898 -9.81 -3.89 33.67
C SER A 898 -8.97 -3.17 32.62
N MET A 899 -9.57 -2.30 31.80
CA MET A 899 -8.85 -1.53 30.78
C MET A 899 -8.05 -0.35 31.35
N THR A 900 -8.44 0.18 32.51
CA THR A 900 -7.83 1.40 33.07
C THR A 900 -6.73 1.12 34.10
N GLU A 901 -6.56 -0.14 34.53
CA GLU A 901 -5.63 -0.56 35.60
C GLU A 901 -5.76 0.25 36.91
N ALA A 902 -6.83 1.03 37.05
CA ALA A 902 -6.95 2.02 38.10
C ALA A 902 -7.60 1.40 39.35
N GLU A 903 -6.98 1.61 40.51
CA GLU A 903 -7.60 1.36 41.83
C GLU A 903 -8.71 2.41 42.07
N ILE A 904 -9.85 2.23 41.41
CA ILE A 904 -11.00 3.12 41.56
C ILE A 904 -11.86 2.59 42.71
N GLU A 905 -11.97 3.36 43.81
CA GLU A 905 -13.01 3.16 44.83
C GLU A 905 -14.35 3.68 44.28
N GLY A 906 -15.03 2.84 43.49
CA GLY A 906 -16.39 3.11 43.04
C GLY A 906 -16.68 2.66 41.62
N VAL A 907 -17.96 2.35 41.40
CA VAL A 907 -18.48 1.94 40.09
C VAL A 907 -18.59 3.19 39.18
N PRO A 908 -17.97 3.24 37.99
CA PRO A 908 -17.97 4.45 37.15
C PRO A 908 -19.35 4.88 36.67
N PHE A 909 -20.32 3.95 36.63
CA PHE A 909 -21.73 4.22 36.36
C PHE A 909 -22.62 3.57 37.43
N ASN A 910 -23.62 4.30 37.95
CA ASN A 910 -24.59 3.74 38.91
C ASN A 910 -25.65 2.87 38.19
N ALA A 911 -26.56 2.25 38.96
CA ALA A 911 -27.67 1.44 38.43
C ALA A 911 -28.65 2.21 37.53
N GLU A 912 -28.55 3.54 37.47
CA GLU A 912 -29.35 4.44 36.63
C GLU A 912 -28.57 4.90 35.39
N GLY A 913 -27.35 4.39 35.18
CA GLY A 913 -26.48 4.74 34.07
C GLY A 913 -25.83 6.11 34.18
N LEU A 914 -25.96 6.78 35.33
CA LEU A 914 -25.33 8.07 35.58
C LEU A 914 -23.87 7.86 35.97
N ARG A 915 -22.99 8.70 35.40
CA ARG A 915 -21.58 8.72 35.75
C ARG A 915 -21.43 9.08 37.22
N VAL A 916 -20.79 8.22 38.00
CA VAL A 916 -20.45 8.50 39.40
C VAL A 916 -19.04 9.08 39.44
N GLU A 917 -18.85 10.20 40.12
CA GLU A 917 -17.51 10.73 40.33
C GLU A 917 -16.69 9.75 41.19
N PRO A 918 -15.54 9.25 40.71
CA PRO A 918 -14.70 8.36 41.50
C PRO A 918 -14.11 9.13 42.68
N LYS A 919 -14.27 8.61 43.90
CA LYS A 919 -13.52 9.13 45.06
C LYS A 919 -12.04 8.77 44.86
N LYS A 920 -11.21 9.75 44.46
CA LYS A 920 -9.76 9.56 44.37
C LYS A 920 -9.19 9.29 45.77
N LYS A 921 -8.45 8.19 45.96
CA LYS A 921 -7.46 8.12 47.03
C LYS A 921 -6.38 9.16 46.74
N HIS A 922 -6.10 10.02 47.72
CA HIS A 922 -4.90 10.82 47.74
C HIS A 922 -3.69 9.89 47.76
N ILE A 923 -3.08 9.65 46.60
CA ILE A 923 -1.69 9.18 46.52
C ILE A 923 -0.83 10.43 46.38
N ALA A 924 0.05 10.62 47.37
CA ALA A 924 0.98 11.72 47.42
C ALA A 924 1.93 11.70 46.20
N MET A 925 1.98 12.86 45.53
CA MET A 925 3.10 13.42 44.77
C MET A 925 4.14 12.46 44.16
N PHE A 926 4.15 12.39 42.82
CA PHE A 926 5.40 12.61 42.08
C PHE A 926 5.15 13.63 40.96
N VAL A 927 5.79 14.78 41.13
CA VAL A 927 5.77 15.93 40.22
C VAL A 927 6.61 15.58 38.99
N TRP A 928 6.03 15.71 37.79
CA TRP A 928 6.81 16.10 36.62
C TRP A 928 6.21 17.37 36.03
N LYS A 929 7.01 18.41 36.14
CA LYS A 929 6.82 19.76 35.62
C LYS A 929 7.01 19.68 34.11
N GLN A 930 6.03 20.06 33.30
CA GLN A 930 6.33 20.62 31.99
C GLN A 930 5.48 21.86 31.76
N SER A 931 6.23 22.94 31.65
CA SER A 931 5.85 24.31 31.34
C SER A 931 5.38 24.43 29.90
N ASP A 932 4.25 25.11 29.72
CA ASP A 932 3.94 25.84 28.50
C ASP A 932 5.02 26.89 28.22
N THR A 933 5.69 26.77 27.07
CA THR A 933 5.97 27.82 26.09
C THR A 933 6.78 27.23 24.93
N SER A 934 6.10 26.73 23.90
CA SER A 934 6.38 26.86 22.44
C SER A 934 5.57 25.84 21.66
#